data_AF-A0AAN0YJ75-F1
#
_entry.id   AF-A0AAN0YJ75-F1
#
_cell.length_a   1.000
_cell.length_b   1.000
_cell.length_c   1.000
_cell.angle_alpha   90.00
_cell.angle_beta   90.00
_cell.angle_gamma   90.00
#
_symmetry.space_group_name_H-M   'P 1'
#
loop_
_entity.id
_entity.type
_entity.pdbx_description
1 polymer ?
#
loop_
_entity_poly.entity_id
_entity_poly.type
_entity_poly.pdbx_seq_one_letter_code
_entity_poly.pdbx_strand_id
1 'polypeptide(L)'
;MVNIPVNFAALKAQIIDPSRMPTFPPTAAIADVLAGFRPWTVPQCVGLQMVAPCVPIVQADQLQGLVSPQTVLKLITEDVDLRQTLARDVMTAPPKAIALADLEYPWVGLDRMHQEQRDLLPVQGENGFWLGFVERLSLQRLLWSEPLLQMRQVQNVMVTDLSLMPSHSTLLMAAHRLHQKQQSLLMVMEKASAMTAPSSNGLWAVTLWDVLRGYGKGKEGLTTAIATEGSHDFQRVKPTDSLWSVAAHLVETNGSWAAVVDEEEQLLGKVSWREILQVLDPVALHWQTHSLQQRLDQVARRPQKAIAQVAALEPHPQGLPQRVLLVEGLATESVILQHLLHPPLGSTLTFQVTQVDSLPQAIAQLKTDTYDLIIFDVNIVSSGKLEAFMRLQNSAAQRPILLLTDDRQEDIQLAHQCIELGAQDYLLRSLCAGESQTEREILMRSVRYVLETAGAKRSLQQQDQRLQNLNQQLKAEKTAKQAIAQQLKLTDGQMKALFEAITDIVFVINPQTWKIKQVTAPQNNHCCGPLDLCQGTYQFLQTHQSRLTPYLHQAIAKGTTPDHEPLSGESVKYEYSLQPDPHLAPVWFVAKIVAINQQQVVWAAHDVTPFKLSQQKLITDQENLTTIIQERTRELKALNATLNTEIQQRKLTEVELRQE
;
A
#
# COMPACT_ATOMS: atom_id res chain seq x y z
N MET A 1 3.90 -2.12 6.74
CA MET A 1 4.62 -3.35 7.13
C MET A 1 6.06 -3.02 7.44
N VAL A 2 6.64 -3.71 8.44
CA VAL A 2 8.07 -3.66 8.76
C VAL A 2 8.85 -4.20 7.57
N ASN A 3 9.84 -3.46 7.08
CA ASN A 3 10.89 -3.97 6.21
C ASN A 3 11.62 -5.07 6.98
N ILE A 4 11.16 -6.32 6.86
CA ILE A 4 11.87 -7.46 7.43
C ILE A 4 12.79 -7.95 6.31
N PRO A 5 14.05 -7.52 6.26
CA PRO A 5 14.98 -8.08 5.30
C PRO A 5 15.01 -9.60 5.51
N VAL A 6 14.76 -10.35 4.45
CA VAL A 6 14.99 -11.79 4.50
C VAL A 6 16.50 -11.99 4.56
N ASN A 7 16.95 -12.98 5.32
CA ASN A 7 18.36 -13.29 5.43
C ASN A 7 18.98 -13.37 4.01
N PHE A 8 19.93 -12.48 3.73
CA PHE A 8 20.55 -12.36 2.41
C PHE A 8 21.18 -13.68 1.94
N ALA A 9 21.61 -14.53 2.87
CA ALA A 9 22.09 -15.88 2.56
C ALA A 9 20.95 -16.82 2.13
N ALA A 10 19.77 -16.73 2.74
CA ALA A 10 18.59 -17.50 2.35
C ALA A 10 18.04 -17.04 0.99
N LEU A 11 18.12 -15.73 0.70
CA LEU A 11 17.76 -15.14 -0.59
C LEU A 11 18.74 -15.56 -1.71
N LYS A 12 20.05 -15.44 -1.49
CA LYS A 12 21.06 -15.97 -2.42
C LYS A 12 20.87 -17.46 -2.65
N ALA A 13 20.46 -18.19 -1.62
CA ALA A 13 20.06 -19.58 -1.71
C ALA A 13 18.68 -19.80 -2.33
N GLN A 14 18.01 -18.83 -2.95
CA GLN A 14 16.89 -19.05 -3.89
C GLN A 14 17.26 -18.68 -5.33
N ILE A 15 18.46 -18.13 -5.56
CA ILE A 15 18.92 -17.79 -6.91
C ILE A 15 19.40 -19.06 -7.57
N ILE A 16 18.78 -19.35 -8.71
CA ILE A 16 19.11 -20.49 -9.53
C ILE A 16 20.32 -20.11 -10.37
N ASP A 17 21.47 -20.65 -10.01
CA ASP A 17 22.76 -20.38 -10.63
C ASP A 17 22.82 -20.94 -12.07
N PRO A 18 23.34 -20.18 -13.06
CA PRO A 18 23.57 -20.62 -14.43
C PRO A 18 24.33 -21.95 -14.55
N SER A 19 25.28 -22.21 -13.65
CA SER A 19 26.05 -23.47 -13.61
C SER A 19 25.18 -24.70 -13.31
N ARG A 20 24.00 -24.50 -12.73
CA ARG A 20 23.03 -25.55 -12.39
C ARG A 20 21.89 -25.65 -13.41
N MET A 21 21.89 -24.82 -14.44
CA MET A 21 20.88 -24.81 -15.50
C MET A 21 21.48 -25.19 -16.85
N PRO A 22 20.77 -26.01 -17.66
CA PRO A 22 21.17 -26.24 -19.04
C PRO A 22 20.96 -24.96 -19.86
N THR A 23 22.04 -24.44 -20.44
CA THR A 23 22.04 -23.27 -21.34
C THR A 23 22.37 -23.72 -22.76
N PHE A 24 21.81 -23.04 -23.76
CA PHE A 24 22.01 -23.38 -25.17
C PHE A 24 22.35 -22.14 -26.00
N PRO A 25 23.16 -22.26 -27.06
CA PRO A 25 23.41 -21.15 -27.98
C PRO A 25 22.19 -20.87 -28.88
N PRO A 26 22.06 -19.66 -29.45
CA PRO A 26 20.98 -19.33 -30.40
C PRO A 26 20.97 -20.16 -31.69
N THR A 27 22.06 -20.90 -31.96
CA THR A 27 22.19 -21.85 -33.09
C THR A 27 21.73 -23.26 -32.75
N ALA A 28 21.37 -23.56 -31.50
CA ALA A 28 20.90 -24.89 -31.13
C ALA A 28 19.54 -25.19 -31.78
N ALA A 29 19.36 -26.43 -32.23
CA ALA A 29 18.05 -26.89 -32.69
C ALA A 29 17.10 -27.06 -31.50
N ILE A 30 15.80 -26.83 -31.69
CA ILE A 30 14.81 -27.02 -30.61
C ILE A 30 14.81 -28.47 -30.10
N ALA A 31 15.11 -29.44 -30.97
CA ALA A 31 15.29 -30.84 -30.57
C ALA A 31 16.36 -31.04 -29.49
N ASP A 32 17.48 -30.30 -29.54
CA ASP A 32 18.54 -30.36 -28.52
C ASP A 32 18.13 -29.64 -27.23
N VAL A 33 17.38 -28.54 -27.39
CA VAL A 33 16.82 -27.74 -26.28
C VAL A 33 15.82 -28.56 -25.45
N LEU A 34 15.18 -29.59 -26.01
CA LEU A 34 14.26 -30.48 -25.28
C LEU A 34 14.87 -31.03 -23.99
N ALA A 35 16.14 -31.44 -24.02
CA ALA A 35 16.83 -31.96 -22.84
C ALA A 35 16.95 -30.92 -21.72
N GLY A 36 16.87 -29.63 -22.05
CA GLY A 36 16.90 -28.52 -21.12
C GLY A 36 15.63 -28.38 -20.28
N PHE A 37 14.49 -28.95 -20.72
CA PHE A 37 13.21 -28.85 -20.01
C PHE A 37 13.06 -29.85 -18.85
N ARG A 38 14.07 -30.69 -18.62
CA ARG A 38 14.10 -31.57 -17.45
C ARG A 38 13.84 -30.76 -16.17
N PRO A 39 13.09 -31.29 -15.19
CA PRO A 39 12.88 -30.61 -13.91
C PRO A 39 14.21 -30.14 -13.35
N TRP A 40 14.29 -28.87 -12.95
CA TRP A 40 15.50 -28.32 -12.37
C TRP A 40 15.80 -29.03 -11.05
N THR A 41 16.88 -29.82 -11.00
CA THR A 41 17.39 -30.48 -9.77
C THR A 41 18.14 -29.49 -8.90
N VAL A 42 17.52 -28.34 -8.64
CA VAL A 42 18.07 -27.29 -7.80
C VAL A 42 17.45 -27.51 -6.42
N PRO A 43 18.22 -27.67 -5.33
CA PRO A 43 17.70 -27.93 -3.97
C PRO A 43 16.56 -27.01 -3.52
N GLN A 44 16.48 -25.84 -4.15
CA GLN A 44 15.61 -24.72 -3.85
C GLN A 44 14.27 -24.82 -4.62
N CYS A 45 14.23 -25.61 -5.70
CA CYS A 45 13.07 -25.85 -6.55
C CYS A 45 12.64 -27.33 -6.56
N VAL A 46 13.29 -28.18 -5.77
CA VAL A 46 12.92 -29.60 -5.64
C VAL A 46 11.44 -29.72 -5.27
N GLY A 47 10.71 -30.52 -6.03
CA GLY A 47 9.27 -30.71 -5.86
C GLY A 47 8.41 -29.56 -6.40
N LEU A 48 8.91 -28.31 -6.53
CA LEU A 48 8.08 -27.16 -6.95
C LEU A 48 7.57 -27.28 -8.39
N GLN A 49 8.33 -27.95 -9.25
CA GLN A 49 8.05 -27.99 -10.69
C GLN A 49 8.22 -29.37 -11.31
N MET A 50 7.27 -29.73 -12.17
CA MET A 50 7.28 -30.98 -12.94
C MET A 50 8.03 -30.85 -14.28
N VAL A 51 8.31 -29.62 -14.73
CA VAL A 51 9.06 -29.27 -15.93
C VAL A 51 9.78 -27.95 -15.64
N ALA A 52 10.98 -27.75 -16.17
CA ALA A 52 11.61 -26.44 -16.14
C ALA A 52 10.68 -25.36 -16.75
N PRO A 53 10.62 -24.14 -16.17
CA PRO A 53 9.68 -23.11 -16.61
C PRO A 53 10.12 -22.47 -17.93
N CYS A 54 11.42 -22.52 -18.23
CA CYS A 54 12.02 -22.10 -19.48
C CYS A 54 13.43 -22.70 -19.64
N VAL A 55 13.98 -22.58 -20.84
CA VAL A 55 15.39 -22.85 -21.12
C VAL A 55 16.08 -21.55 -21.57
N PRO A 56 17.16 -21.11 -20.87
CA PRO A 56 17.89 -19.91 -21.24
C PRO A 56 18.77 -20.11 -22.47
N ILE A 57 18.66 -19.18 -23.40
CA ILE A 57 19.50 -19.09 -24.60
C ILE A 57 20.58 -18.04 -24.36
N VAL A 58 21.84 -18.47 -24.40
CA VAL A 58 23.00 -17.68 -24.00
C VAL A 58 24.03 -17.64 -25.13
N GLN A 59 24.56 -16.45 -25.40
CA GLN A 59 25.68 -16.27 -26.33
C GLN A 59 26.70 -15.34 -25.69
N ALA A 60 27.97 -15.76 -25.65
CA ALA A 60 29.07 -15.00 -25.04
C ALA A 60 28.74 -14.52 -23.60
N ASP A 61 28.25 -15.44 -22.75
CA ASP A 61 27.84 -15.19 -21.35
C ASP A 61 26.75 -14.12 -21.15
N GLN A 62 26.02 -13.78 -22.22
CA GLN A 62 24.86 -12.91 -22.16
C GLN A 62 23.57 -13.67 -22.47
N LEU A 63 22.56 -13.46 -21.63
CA LEU A 63 21.21 -14.00 -21.83
C LEU A 63 20.53 -13.29 -23.01
N GLN A 64 20.36 -14.01 -24.12
CA GLN A 64 19.78 -13.48 -25.36
C GLN A 64 18.26 -13.71 -25.42
N GLY A 65 17.77 -14.81 -24.84
CA GLY A 65 16.38 -15.21 -24.95
C GLY A 65 16.00 -16.36 -24.04
N LEU A 66 14.69 -16.62 -23.96
CA LEU A 66 14.09 -17.72 -23.21
C LEU A 66 13.18 -18.53 -24.14
N VAL A 67 13.31 -19.85 -24.11
CA VAL A 67 12.38 -20.77 -24.78
C VAL A 67 11.47 -21.36 -23.71
N SER A 68 10.15 -21.22 -23.89
CA SER A 68 9.16 -21.76 -22.96
C SER A 68 8.70 -23.17 -23.39
N PRO A 69 8.27 -24.04 -22.46
CA PRO A 69 7.76 -25.35 -22.80
C PRO A 69 6.48 -25.26 -23.66
N GLN A 70 5.67 -24.22 -23.46
CA GLN A 70 4.46 -23.96 -24.23
C GLN A 70 4.76 -23.63 -25.70
N THR A 71 5.88 -22.95 -25.97
CA THR A 71 6.30 -22.65 -27.34
C THR A 71 6.70 -23.93 -28.07
N VAL A 72 7.43 -24.82 -27.39
CA VAL A 72 7.79 -26.13 -27.95
C VAL A 72 6.56 -26.99 -28.18
N LEU A 73 5.62 -26.99 -27.23
CA LEU A 73 4.38 -27.74 -27.34
C LEU A 73 3.54 -27.28 -28.53
N LYS A 74 3.47 -25.97 -28.77
CA LYS A 74 2.84 -25.39 -29.97
C LYS A 74 3.46 -25.95 -31.25
N LEU A 75 4.79 -25.94 -31.36
CA LEU A 75 5.50 -26.47 -32.53
C LEU A 75 5.20 -27.97 -32.76
N ILE A 76 5.12 -28.75 -31.68
CA ILE A 76 4.75 -30.18 -31.74
C ILE A 76 3.32 -30.33 -32.27
N THR A 77 2.37 -29.53 -31.78
CA THR A 77 0.96 -29.59 -32.21
C THR A 77 0.74 -29.12 -33.65
N GLU A 78 1.66 -28.32 -34.19
CA GLU A 78 1.65 -27.83 -35.58
C GLU A 78 2.46 -28.74 -36.53
N ASP A 79 2.96 -29.89 -36.03
CA ASP A 79 3.81 -30.86 -36.73
C ASP A 79 5.10 -30.27 -37.35
N VAL A 80 5.65 -29.23 -36.74
CA VAL A 80 6.90 -28.59 -37.16
C VAL A 80 8.10 -29.48 -36.81
N ASP A 81 9.06 -29.60 -37.72
CA ASP A 81 10.30 -30.35 -37.48
C ASP A 81 11.24 -29.59 -36.53
N LEU A 82 11.27 -30.02 -35.27
CA LEU A 82 12.09 -29.41 -34.21
C LEU A 82 13.60 -29.53 -34.46
N ARG A 83 14.04 -30.40 -35.37
CA ARG A 83 15.47 -30.54 -35.72
C ARG A 83 15.95 -29.43 -36.65
N GLN A 84 15.05 -28.85 -37.43
CA GLN A 84 15.38 -27.78 -38.39
C GLN A 84 15.11 -26.39 -37.82
N THR A 85 14.24 -26.28 -36.83
CA THR A 85 13.93 -25.02 -36.15
C THR A 85 15.02 -24.66 -35.15
N LEU A 86 15.60 -23.45 -35.27
CA LEU A 86 16.64 -22.97 -34.37
C LEU A 86 16.05 -22.22 -33.16
N ALA A 87 16.77 -22.23 -32.04
CA ALA A 87 16.37 -21.53 -30.83
C ALA A 87 16.15 -20.02 -31.06
N ARG A 88 16.96 -19.37 -31.91
CA ARG A 88 16.82 -17.96 -32.25
C ARG A 88 15.48 -17.59 -32.90
N ASP A 89 14.85 -18.53 -33.60
CA ASP A 89 13.63 -18.27 -34.37
C ASP A 89 12.37 -18.33 -33.49
N VAL A 90 12.53 -18.90 -32.28
CA VAL A 90 11.42 -19.28 -31.38
C VAL A 90 11.54 -18.62 -30.00
N MET A 91 12.76 -18.20 -29.61
CA MET A 91 13.02 -17.61 -28.31
C MET A 91 12.28 -16.28 -28.11
N THR A 92 11.86 -16.04 -26.88
CA THR A 92 11.30 -14.76 -26.44
C THR A 92 12.38 -13.92 -25.76
N ALA A 93 12.31 -12.59 -25.90
CA ALA A 93 13.23 -11.70 -25.22
C ALA A 93 13.16 -11.91 -23.68
N PRO A 94 14.31 -11.93 -22.98
CA PRO A 94 14.31 -12.13 -21.54
C PRO A 94 13.65 -10.92 -20.83
N PRO A 95 13.01 -11.14 -19.67
CA PRO A 95 12.48 -10.04 -18.87
C PRO A 95 13.63 -9.13 -18.43
N LYS A 96 13.30 -7.87 -18.11
CA LYS A 96 14.31 -6.95 -17.59
C LYS A 96 14.83 -7.51 -16.26
N ALA A 97 16.14 -7.55 -16.08
CA ALA A 97 16.75 -8.09 -14.87
C ALA A 97 16.42 -7.21 -13.64
N ILE A 98 16.45 -7.84 -12.46
CA ILE A 98 16.36 -7.19 -11.16
C ILE A 98 17.73 -7.25 -10.49
N ALA A 99 18.15 -6.15 -9.85
CA ALA A 99 19.40 -6.14 -9.12
C ALA A 99 19.29 -7.01 -7.87
N LEU A 100 20.35 -7.73 -7.53
CA LEU A 100 20.38 -8.54 -6.30
C LEU A 100 20.11 -7.72 -5.03
N ALA A 101 20.54 -6.45 -5.00
CA ALA A 101 20.26 -5.53 -3.90
C ALA A 101 18.76 -5.26 -3.72
N ASP A 102 18.01 -5.12 -4.82
CA ASP A 102 16.56 -4.85 -4.78
C ASP A 102 15.77 -6.06 -4.24
N LEU A 103 16.35 -7.26 -4.32
CA LEU A 103 15.75 -8.49 -3.82
C LEU A 103 15.94 -8.72 -2.32
N GLU A 104 16.66 -7.85 -1.60
CA GLU A 104 16.70 -7.84 -0.11
C GLU A 104 15.29 -7.88 0.49
N TYR A 105 14.34 -7.34 -0.26
CA TYR A 105 12.92 -7.35 -0.03
C TYR A 105 12.22 -8.24 -1.08
N PRO A 106 11.90 -9.52 -0.78
CA PRO A 106 11.33 -10.46 -1.76
C PRO A 106 10.06 -9.97 -2.47
N TRP A 107 9.30 -9.10 -1.81
CA TRP A 107 8.10 -8.47 -2.37
C TRP A 107 8.38 -7.59 -3.59
N VAL A 108 9.54 -6.94 -3.68
CA VAL A 108 9.93 -6.17 -4.88
C VAL A 108 9.99 -7.08 -6.10
N GLY A 109 10.56 -8.28 -5.93
CA GLY A 109 10.59 -9.31 -6.97
C GLY A 109 9.19 -9.82 -7.31
N LEU A 110 8.35 -10.10 -6.31
CA LEU A 110 6.99 -10.60 -6.51
C LEU A 110 6.05 -9.59 -7.17
N ASP A 111 6.12 -8.32 -6.78
CA ASP A 111 5.36 -7.23 -7.40
C ASP A 111 5.74 -7.07 -8.87
N ARG A 112 7.04 -7.11 -9.18
CA ARG A 112 7.51 -7.04 -10.56
C ARG A 112 7.07 -8.24 -11.40
N MET A 113 7.17 -9.45 -10.86
CA MET A 113 6.62 -10.66 -11.47
C MET A 113 5.11 -10.52 -11.73
N HIS A 114 4.37 -9.89 -10.82
CA HIS A 114 2.93 -9.66 -10.96
C HIS A 114 2.63 -8.67 -12.09
N GLN A 115 3.29 -7.51 -12.10
CA GLN A 115 3.12 -6.48 -13.14
C GLN A 115 3.48 -7.00 -14.53
N GLU A 116 4.56 -7.77 -14.64
CA GLU A 116 5.03 -8.32 -15.92
C GLU A 116 4.29 -9.62 -16.32
N GLN A 117 3.35 -10.11 -15.49
CA GLN A 117 2.65 -11.40 -15.66
C GLN A 117 3.60 -12.58 -15.91
N ARG A 118 4.72 -12.64 -15.18
CA ARG A 118 5.76 -13.65 -15.32
C ARG A 118 6.06 -14.32 -14.00
N ASP A 119 6.45 -15.59 -14.06
CA ASP A 119 6.81 -16.39 -12.87
C ASP A 119 8.33 -16.45 -12.64
N LEU A 120 9.14 -15.84 -13.50
CA LEU A 120 10.59 -15.93 -13.48
C LEU A 120 11.23 -14.57 -13.79
N LEU A 121 12.21 -14.16 -12.99
CA LEU A 121 12.99 -12.92 -13.20
C LEU A 121 14.49 -13.22 -13.26
N PRO A 122 15.23 -12.62 -14.21
CA PRO A 122 16.68 -12.71 -14.23
C PRO A 122 17.27 -11.81 -13.14
N VAL A 123 18.28 -12.31 -12.44
CA VAL A 123 18.98 -11.59 -11.38
C VAL A 123 20.30 -11.05 -11.92
N GLN A 124 20.58 -9.79 -11.64
CA GLN A 124 21.82 -9.11 -12.02
C GLN A 124 22.69 -8.85 -10.79
N GLY A 125 23.98 -9.12 -10.91
CA GLY A 125 24.97 -8.79 -9.88
C GLY A 125 25.39 -7.32 -9.90
N GLU A 126 26.18 -6.92 -8.92
CA GLU A 126 26.71 -5.54 -8.78
C GLU A 126 27.52 -5.10 -10.02
N ASN A 127 28.14 -6.05 -10.72
CA ASN A 127 28.96 -5.81 -11.91
C ASN A 127 28.16 -5.80 -13.22
N GLY A 128 26.83 -5.93 -13.14
CA GLY A 128 25.95 -5.95 -14.31
C GLY A 128 25.86 -7.30 -15.03
N PHE A 129 26.57 -8.33 -14.59
CA PHE A 129 26.47 -9.68 -15.15
C PHE A 129 25.22 -10.42 -14.67
N TRP A 130 24.70 -11.29 -15.52
CA TRP A 130 23.60 -12.19 -15.21
C TRP A 130 24.05 -13.26 -14.21
N LEU A 131 23.43 -13.30 -13.03
CA LEU A 131 23.76 -14.22 -11.94
C LEU A 131 22.85 -15.46 -11.90
N GLY A 132 21.74 -15.47 -12.64
CA GLY A 132 20.77 -16.55 -12.58
C GLY A 132 19.32 -16.09 -12.66
N PHE A 133 18.40 -16.96 -12.26
CA PHE A 133 16.98 -16.65 -12.16
C PHE A 133 16.46 -16.78 -10.74
N VAL A 134 15.39 -16.05 -10.46
CA VAL A 134 14.56 -16.25 -9.29
C VAL A 134 13.13 -16.54 -9.73
N GLU A 135 12.51 -17.54 -9.13
CA GLU A 135 11.15 -17.97 -9.45
C GLU A 135 10.14 -17.42 -8.42
N ARG A 136 8.91 -17.13 -8.88
CA ARG A 136 7.79 -16.70 -8.04
C ARG A 136 7.54 -17.68 -6.89
N LEU A 137 7.47 -18.98 -7.16
CA LEU A 137 7.20 -19.99 -6.14
C LEU A 137 8.33 -20.06 -5.10
N SER A 138 9.60 -19.92 -5.52
CA SER A 138 10.76 -19.87 -4.63
C SER A 138 10.74 -18.63 -3.73
N LEU A 139 10.34 -17.46 -4.25
CA LEU A 139 10.18 -16.24 -3.45
C LEU A 139 8.99 -16.32 -2.50
N GLN A 140 7.86 -16.85 -2.97
CA GLN A 140 6.69 -17.08 -2.11
C GLN A 140 7.06 -18.03 -0.97
N ARG A 141 7.88 -19.06 -1.22
CA ARG A 141 8.35 -20.00 -0.20
C ARG A 141 9.10 -19.34 0.95
N LEU A 142 9.89 -18.32 0.66
CA LEU A 142 10.57 -17.52 1.70
C LEU A 142 9.60 -16.70 2.56
N LEU A 143 8.41 -16.41 2.04
CA LEU A 143 7.39 -15.61 2.71
C LEU A 143 6.31 -16.45 3.39
N TRP A 144 6.35 -17.78 3.26
CA TRP A 144 5.40 -18.66 3.94
C TRP A 144 5.70 -18.77 5.42
N SER A 145 4.63 -18.91 6.18
CA SER A 145 4.69 -19.34 7.57
C SER A 145 3.88 -20.63 7.74
N GLU A 146 4.46 -21.57 8.49
CA GLU A 146 3.83 -22.86 8.82
C GLU A 146 2.41 -22.69 9.43
N PRO A 147 2.16 -21.71 10.32
CA PRO A 147 0.83 -21.51 10.92
C PRO A 147 -0.27 -21.18 9.91
N LEU A 148 0.05 -20.43 8.84
CA LEU A 148 -0.94 -20.02 7.85
C LEU A 148 -1.42 -21.20 6.99
N LEU A 149 -0.54 -22.18 6.75
CA LEU A 149 -0.87 -23.41 6.02
C LEU A 149 -1.61 -24.42 6.91
N GLN A 150 -1.38 -24.40 8.23
CA GLN A 150 -2.11 -25.25 9.18
C GLN A 150 -3.57 -24.80 9.34
N MET A 151 -3.84 -23.50 9.30
CA MET A 151 -5.19 -22.93 9.43
C MET A 151 -6.09 -23.14 8.20
N ARG A 152 -5.54 -23.61 7.09
CA ARG A 152 -6.26 -23.78 5.81
C ARG A 152 -6.35 -25.25 5.45
N GLN A 153 -7.52 -25.66 4.99
CA GLN A 153 -7.76 -27.02 4.50
C GLN A 153 -7.61 -27.11 2.99
N VAL A 154 -7.27 -28.31 2.50
CA VAL A 154 -7.13 -28.63 1.07
C VAL A 154 -8.37 -28.24 0.26
N GLN A 155 -9.57 -28.48 0.80
CA GLN A 155 -10.84 -28.14 0.15
C GLN A 155 -10.99 -26.65 -0.23
N ASN A 156 -10.26 -25.75 0.45
CA ASN A 156 -10.35 -24.31 0.18
C ASN A 156 -9.59 -23.88 -1.08
N VAL A 157 -8.77 -24.78 -1.65
CA VAL A 157 -7.77 -24.44 -2.67
C VAL A 157 -7.69 -25.48 -3.78
N MET A 158 -8.19 -26.69 -3.55
CA MET A 158 -8.16 -27.76 -4.54
C MET A 158 -8.82 -27.34 -5.86
N VAL A 159 -8.21 -27.76 -6.96
CA VAL A 159 -8.81 -27.61 -8.29
C VAL A 159 -9.76 -28.77 -8.50
N THR A 160 -11.04 -28.45 -8.70
CA THR A 160 -12.12 -29.42 -8.96
C THR A 160 -12.42 -29.58 -10.45
N ASP A 161 -12.06 -28.61 -11.30
CA ASP A 161 -12.16 -28.74 -12.77
C ASP A 161 -10.98 -29.56 -13.32
N LEU A 162 -11.15 -30.87 -13.26
CA LEU A 162 -10.11 -31.82 -13.65
C LEU A 162 -10.19 -32.11 -15.15
N SER A 163 -9.12 -31.77 -15.87
CA SER A 163 -8.95 -32.18 -17.27
C SER A 163 -8.57 -33.66 -17.35
N LEU A 164 -9.58 -34.52 -17.29
CA LEU A 164 -9.44 -35.97 -17.38
C LEU A 164 -9.29 -36.43 -18.84
N MET A 165 -8.40 -37.40 -19.04
CA MET A 165 -8.14 -38.07 -20.31
C MET A 165 -8.32 -39.58 -20.15
N PRO A 166 -8.82 -40.30 -21.17
CA PRO A 166 -8.85 -41.76 -21.12
C PRO A 166 -7.48 -42.37 -21.45
N SER A 167 -7.18 -43.52 -20.84
CA SER A 167 -5.90 -44.26 -20.92
C SER A 167 -5.43 -44.63 -22.32
N HIS A 168 -6.35 -44.82 -23.26
CA HIS A 168 -6.07 -45.16 -24.67
C HIS A 168 -5.71 -43.94 -25.54
N SER A 169 -5.72 -42.73 -24.97
CA SER A 169 -5.32 -41.53 -25.69
C SER A 169 -3.82 -41.52 -25.95
N THR A 170 -3.41 -40.85 -27.02
CA THR A 170 -1.99 -40.70 -27.39
C THR A 170 -1.34 -39.50 -26.69
N LEU A 171 -0.01 -39.50 -26.58
CA LEU A 171 0.74 -38.34 -26.08
C LEU A 171 0.55 -37.09 -26.95
N LEU A 172 0.28 -37.24 -28.25
CA LEU A 172 -0.07 -36.11 -29.12
C LEU A 172 -1.41 -35.47 -28.71
N MET A 173 -2.42 -36.25 -28.35
CA MET A 173 -3.69 -35.72 -27.83
C MET A 173 -3.49 -35.02 -26.48
N ALA A 174 -2.63 -35.57 -25.62
CA ALA A 174 -2.22 -34.91 -24.38
C ALA A 174 -1.50 -33.58 -24.65
N ALA A 175 -0.64 -33.52 -25.67
CA ALA A 175 0.05 -32.30 -26.10
C ALA A 175 -0.92 -31.20 -26.52
N HIS A 176 -1.89 -31.53 -27.38
CA HIS A 176 -2.93 -30.57 -27.78
C HIS A 176 -3.73 -30.04 -26.59
N ARG A 177 -4.11 -30.91 -25.65
CA ARG A 177 -4.86 -30.51 -24.45
C ARG A 177 -4.05 -29.64 -23.50
N LEU A 178 -2.79 -29.99 -23.23
CA LEU A 178 -1.88 -29.20 -22.40
C LEU A 178 -1.65 -27.80 -22.99
N HIS A 179 -1.52 -27.71 -24.33
CA HIS A 179 -1.36 -26.43 -25.02
C HIS A 179 -2.62 -25.57 -24.96
N GLN A 180 -3.78 -26.16 -25.28
CA GLN A 180 -5.05 -25.44 -25.31
C GLN A 180 -5.45 -24.89 -23.93
N LYS A 181 -5.23 -25.67 -22.87
CA LYS A 181 -5.59 -25.28 -21.50
C LYS A 181 -4.49 -24.51 -20.76
N GLN A 182 -3.30 -24.35 -21.37
CA GLN A 182 -2.12 -23.72 -20.74
C GLN A 182 -1.78 -24.34 -19.38
N GLN A 183 -1.85 -25.68 -19.30
CA GLN A 183 -1.59 -26.45 -18.08
C GLN A 183 -0.27 -27.22 -18.19
N SER A 184 0.33 -27.56 -17.05
CA SER A 184 1.56 -28.35 -16.95
C SER A 184 1.32 -29.84 -16.64
N LEU A 185 0.08 -30.21 -16.30
CA LEU A 185 -0.31 -31.54 -15.81
C LEU A 185 -1.71 -31.92 -16.29
N LEU A 186 -1.85 -33.11 -16.88
CA LEU A 186 -3.13 -33.77 -17.17
C LEU A 186 -3.26 -35.03 -16.33
N MET A 187 -4.49 -35.32 -15.90
CA MET A 187 -4.81 -36.57 -15.21
C MET A 187 -5.47 -37.54 -16.17
N VAL A 188 -5.05 -38.81 -16.10
CA VAL A 188 -5.47 -39.85 -17.02
C VAL A 188 -6.01 -41.03 -16.22
N MET A 189 -7.09 -41.63 -16.73
CA MET A 189 -7.79 -42.72 -16.06
C MET A 189 -8.03 -43.90 -16.99
N GLU A 190 -8.00 -45.09 -16.41
CA GLU A 190 -8.20 -46.35 -17.11
C GLU A 190 -9.65 -46.54 -17.63
N LYS A 191 -10.65 -46.06 -16.89
CA LYS A 191 -12.08 -46.07 -17.29
C LYS A 191 -12.74 -44.73 -17.02
N ALA A 192 -12.70 -43.82 -17.99
CA ALA A 192 -13.48 -42.59 -17.94
C ALA A 192 -14.95 -42.89 -18.34
N SER A 193 -15.81 -43.23 -17.38
CA SER A 193 -17.26 -43.33 -17.60
C SER A 193 -17.93 -42.00 -17.24
N ALA A 194 -18.85 -41.51 -18.08
CA ALA A 194 -19.53 -40.23 -17.88
C ALA A 194 -20.62 -40.24 -16.78
N MET A 195 -20.94 -41.41 -16.20
CA MET A 195 -22.09 -41.60 -15.30
C MET A 195 -21.73 -41.92 -13.84
N THR A 196 -20.46 -42.14 -13.50
CA THR A 196 -20.01 -42.48 -12.14
C THR A 196 -18.82 -41.60 -11.75
N ALA A 197 -18.72 -41.24 -10.47
CA ALA A 197 -17.55 -40.53 -9.96
C ALA A 197 -16.26 -41.33 -10.28
N PRO A 198 -15.17 -40.64 -10.68
CA PRO A 198 -13.92 -41.30 -11.00
C PRO A 198 -13.25 -41.90 -9.77
N SER A 199 -13.04 -43.21 -9.75
CA SER A 199 -12.29 -43.88 -8.68
C SER A 199 -10.81 -43.52 -8.74
N SER A 200 -10.16 -43.29 -7.59
CA SER A 200 -8.71 -43.01 -7.51
C SER A 200 -7.83 -44.24 -7.79
N ASN A 201 -8.42 -45.42 -7.91
CA ASN A 201 -7.76 -46.65 -8.35
C ASN A 201 -7.69 -46.67 -9.88
N GLY A 202 -6.46 -46.71 -10.43
CA GLY A 202 -6.19 -46.60 -11.87
C GLY A 202 -6.00 -45.16 -12.38
N LEU A 203 -5.70 -44.21 -11.48
CA LEU A 203 -5.34 -42.83 -11.81
C LEU A 203 -3.82 -42.74 -12.03
N TRP A 204 -3.41 -42.03 -13.07
CA TRP A 204 -2.04 -41.61 -13.30
C TRP A 204 -2.01 -40.22 -13.93
N ALA A 205 -0.85 -39.58 -13.95
CA ALA A 205 -0.72 -38.26 -14.53
C ALA A 205 0.32 -38.21 -15.63
N VAL A 206 0.03 -37.36 -16.61
CA VAL A 206 0.95 -37.00 -17.68
C VAL A 206 1.34 -35.55 -17.49
N THR A 207 2.62 -35.34 -17.27
CA THR A 207 3.20 -34.01 -17.22
C THR A 207 3.53 -33.53 -18.63
N LEU A 208 3.73 -32.23 -18.76
CA LEU A 208 4.31 -31.69 -19.99
C LEU A 208 5.71 -32.28 -20.27
N TRP A 209 6.49 -32.63 -19.25
CA TRP A 209 7.80 -33.26 -19.44
C TRP A 209 7.71 -34.67 -20.03
N ASP A 210 6.69 -35.44 -19.68
CA ASP A 210 6.49 -36.78 -20.25
C ASP A 210 6.20 -36.69 -21.75
N VAL A 211 5.41 -35.70 -22.18
CA VAL A 211 5.18 -35.41 -23.61
C VAL A 211 6.47 -35.02 -24.33
N LEU A 212 7.28 -34.12 -23.74
CA LEU A 212 8.55 -33.70 -24.33
C LEU A 212 9.56 -34.87 -24.42
N ARG A 213 9.60 -35.73 -23.39
CA ARG A 213 10.44 -36.93 -23.35
C ARG A 213 10.01 -37.94 -24.40
N GLY A 214 8.70 -38.17 -24.55
CA GLY A 214 8.12 -39.03 -25.59
C GLY A 214 8.52 -38.57 -26.99
N TYR A 215 8.45 -37.27 -27.27
CA TYR A 215 8.94 -36.70 -28.54
C TYR A 215 10.44 -36.92 -28.76
N GLY A 216 11.24 -36.84 -27.69
CA GLY A 216 12.70 -37.06 -27.74
C GLY A 216 13.09 -38.44 -28.27
N LYS A 217 12.19 -39.44 -28.21
CA LYS A 217 12.38 -40.77 -28.79
C LYS A 217 12.02 -40.86 -30.29
N GLY A 218 11.49 -39.79 -30.88
CA GLY A 218 11.05 -39.69 -32.28
C GLY A 218 9.54 -39.48 -32.42
N LYS A 219 9.06 -39.18 -33.65
CA LYS A 219 7.62 -38.95 -33.93
C LYS A 219 6.73 -40.16 -33.56
N GLU A 220 7.26 -41.37 -33.61
CA GLU A 220 6.57 -42.60 -33.18
C GLU A 220 6.25 -42.59 -31.67
N GLY A 221 7.10 -41.94 -30.86
CA GLY A 221 6.90 -41.79 -29.42
C GLY A 221 5.69 -40.95 -29.04
N LEU A 222 5.15 -40.12 -29.94
CA LEU A 222 3.92 -39.35 -29.68
C LEU A 222 2.64 -40.15 -29.96
N THR A 223 2.75 -41.24 -30.72
CA THR A 223 1.62 -42.12 -31.08
C THR A 223 1.41 -43.25 -30.07
N THR A 224 2.31 -43.40 -29.10
CA THR A 224 2.17 -44.37 -28.02
C THR A 224 1.02 -43.99 -27.09
N ALA A 225 0.37 -45.02 -26.54
CA ALA A 225 -0.67 -44.83 -25.54
C ALA A 225 -0.05 -44.28 -24.25
N ILE A 226 -0.72 -43.29 -23.66
CA ILE A 226 -0.30 -42.66 -22.40
C ILE A 226 -0.01 -43.68 -21.28
N ALA A 227 -0.73 -44.79 -21.25
CA ALA A 227 -0.59 -45.86 -20.27
C ALA A 227 0.84 -46.48 -20.16
N THR A 228 1.73 -46.19 -21.12
CA THR A 228 3.11 -46.73 -21.13
C THR A 228 4.17 -45.75 -20.61
N GLU A 229 3.87 -44.45 -20.48
CA GLU A 229 4.86 -43.42 -20.09
C GLU A 229 4.43 -42.53 -18.91
N GLY A 230 3.20 -42.65 -18.41
CA GLY A 230 2.70 -41.87 -17.28
C GLY A 230 3.33 -42.24 -15.93
N SER A 231 3.47 -41.25 -15.03
CA SER A 231 3.93 -41.48 -13.66
C SER A 231 2.75 -41.81 -12.74
N HIS A 232 2.92 -42.84 -11.90
CA HIS A 232 1.99 -43.24 -10.85
C HIS A 232 2.31 -42.62 -9.48
N ASP A 233 3.40 -41.84 -9.38
CA ASP A 233 3.83 -41.25 -8.12
C ASP A 233 3.07 -39.96 -7.82
N PHE A 234 1.94 -40.10 -7.15
CA PHE A 234 1.23 -39.00 -6.53
C PHE A 234 0.54 -39.44 -5.24
N GLN A 235 0.44 -38.51 -4.30
CA GLN A 235 -0.15 -38.78 -3.00
C GLN A 235 -1.66 -38.59 -3.03
N ARG A 236 -2.40 -39.40 -2.26
CA ARG A 236 -3.83 -39.20 -2.00
C ARG A 236 -3.99 -38.44 -0.69
N VAL A 237 -4.76 -37.35 -0.72
CA VAL A 237 -5.02 -36.48 0.44
C VAL A 237 -6.53 -36.26 0.59
N LYS A 238 -6.98 -35.98 1.81
CA LYS A 238 -8.39 -35.70 2.10
C LYS A 238 -8.67 -34.20 2.01
N PRO A 239 -9.91 -33.78 1.69
CA PRO A 239 -10.29 -32.37 1.63
C PRO A 239 -10.12 -31.63 2.97
N THR A 240 -10.26 -32.37 4.08
CA THR A 240 -10.14 -31.86 5.46
C THR A 240 -8.69 -31.74 5.93
N ASP A 241 -7.73 -32.30 5.19
CA ASP A 241 -6.32 -32.23 5.58
C ASP A 241 -5.84 -30.78 5.53
N SER A 242 -4.90 -30.45 6.40
CA SER A 242 -4.27 -29.13 6.40
C SER A 242 -3.38 -28.95 5.17
N LEU A 243 -3.27 -27.73 4.64
CA LEU A 243 -2.32 -27.45 3.57
C LEU A 243 -0.87 -27.71 4.02
N TRP A 244 -0.59 -27.56 5.32
CA TRP A 244 0.72 -27.87 5.89
C TRP A 244 1.10 -29.34 5.78
N SER A 245 0.22 -30.25 6.19
CA SER A 245 0.50 -31.70 6.11
C SER A 245 0.72 -32.14 4.66
N VAL A 246 -0.02 -31.57 3.71
CA VAL A 246 0.21 -31.80 2.29
C VAL A 246 1.55 -31.21 1.83
N ALA A 247 1.86 -29.97 2.19
CA ALA A 247 3.12 -29.32 1.84
C ALA A 247 4.35 -30.05 2.41
N ALA A 248 4.32 -30.45 3.69
CA ALA A 248 5.38 -31.19 4.36
C ALA A 248 5.65 -32.53 3.65
N HIS A 249 4.60 -33.28 3.32
CA HIS A 249 4.76 -34.54 2.60
C HIS A 249 5.23 -34.36 1.16
N LEU A 250 4.80 -33.32 0.44
CA LEU A 250 5.33 -33.01 -0.89
C LEU A 250 6.84 -32.68 -0.84
N VAL A 251 7.32 -32.04 0.24
CA VAL A 251 8.76 -31.84 0.46
C VAL A 251 9.47 -33.17 0.72
N GLU A 252 8.95 -34.02 1.61
CA GLU A 252 9.57 -35.32 1.95
C GLU A 252 9.67 -36.27 0.76
N THR A 253 8.64 -36.28 -0.09
CA THR A 253 8.55 -37.17 -1.26
C THR A 253 9.18 -36.55 -2.51
N ASN A 254 9.69 -35.31 -2.43
CA ASN A 254 10.05 -34.49 -3.60
C ASN A 254 8.92 -34.42 -4.65
N GLY A 255 7.68 -34.50 -4.19
CA GLY A 255 6.47 -34.47 -5.01
C GLY A 255 6.06 -33.05 -5.41
N SER A 256 5.37 -32.95 -6.54
CA SER A 256 4.85 -31.66 -7.07
C SER A 256 3.36 -31.45 -6.92
N TRP A 257 2.60 -32.51 -6.68
CA TRP A 257 1.14 -32.46 -6.58
C TRP A 257 0.58 -33.67 -5.83
N ALA A 258 -0.66 -33.55 -5.36
CA ALA A 258 -1.43 -34.59 -4.72
C ALA A 258 -2.87 -34.64 -5.29
N ALA A 259 -3.44 -35.84 -5.34
CA ALA A 259 -4.83 -36.09 -5.70
C ALA A 259 -5.71 -35.99 -4.45
N VAL A 260 -6.81 -35.24 -4.53
CA VAL A 260 -7.76 -35.08 -3.43
C VAL A 260 -8.87 -36.11 -3.59
N VAL A 261 -9.07 -36.95 -2.57
CA VAL A 261 -10.04 -38.05 -2.59
C VAL A 261 -11.00 -37.99 -1.41
N ASP A 262 -12.22 -38.48 -1.58
CA ASP A 262 -13.18 -38.62 -0.49
C ASP A 262 -12.96 -39.90 0.34
N GLU A 263 -13.87 -40.17 1.29
CA GLU A 263 -13.80 -41.36 2.15
C GLU A 263 -14.04 -42.67 1.40
N GLU A 264 -14.64 -42.62 0.20
CA GLU A 264 -14.90 -43.76 -0.68
C GLU A 264 -13.83 -43.91 -1.79
N GLU A 265 -12.67 -43.26 -1.62
CA GLU A 265 -11.55 -43.18 -2.57
C GLU A 265 -11.92 -42.61 -3.96
N GLN A 266 -13.00 -41.84 -4.06
CA GLN A 266 -13.36 -41.13 -5.30
C GLN A 266 -12.56 -39.85 -5.43
N LEU A 267 -12.16 -39.53 -6.67
CA LEU A 267 -11.38 -38.34 -6.98
C LEU A 267 -12.26 -37.09 -6.97
N LEU A 268 -11.97 -36.18 -6.04
CA LEU A 268 -12.64 -34.88 -5.90
C LEU A 268 -11.89 -33.74 -6.59
N GLY A 269 -10.56 -33.83 -6.67
CA GLY A 269 -9.74 -32.72 -7.15
C GLY A 269 -8.24 -33.01 -7.17
N LYS A 270 -7.45 -31.99 -7.44
CA LYS A 270 -5.99 -32.00 -7.30
C LYS A 270 -5.49 -30.76 -6.56
N VAL A 271 -4.34 -30.87 -5.93
CA VAL A 271 -3.63 -29.74 -5.30
C VAL A 271 -2.15 -29.84 -5.62
N SER A 272 -1.54 -28.77 -6.14
CA SER A 272 -0.09 -28.66 -6.38
C SER A 272 0.51 -27.51 -5.59
N TRP A 273 1.83 -27.39 -5.60
CA TRP A 273 2.50 -26.21 -5.05
C TRP A 273 1.89 -24.92 -5.59
N ARG A 274 1.53 -24.81 -6.88
CA ARG A 274 0.91 -23.58 -7.37
C ARG A 274 -0.35 -23.18 -6.59
N GLU A 275 -1.24 -24.14 -6.31
CA GLU A 275 -2.46 -23.90 -5.56
C GLU A 275 -2.15 -23.53 -4.10
N ILE A 276 -1.32 -24.32 -3.41
CA ILE A 276 -0.97 -24.11 -1.98
C ILE A 276 -0.44 -22.68 -1.76
N LEU A 277 0.33 -22.17 -2.72
CA LEU A 277 1.11 -20.94 -2.56
C LEU A 277 0.39 -19.69 -3.07
N GLN A 278 -0.65 -19.86 -3.89
CA GLN A 278 -1.56 -18.79 -4.30
C GLN A 278 -2.48 -18.30 -3.17
N VAL A 279 -2.75 -19.13 -2.16
CA VAL A 279 -3.60 -18.78 -0.99
C VAL A 279 -3.02 -17.63 -0.17
N LEU A 280 -1.70 -17.50 -0.22
CA LEU A 280 -0.92 -16.53 0.53
C LEU A 280 -0.36 -15.47 -0.41
N ASP A 281 -1.14 -14.95 -1.36
CA ASP A 281 -0.64 -13.91 -2.26
C ASP A 281 -0.27 -12.64 -1.47
N PRO A 282 1.04 -12.41 -1.20
CA PRO A 282 1.47 -11.28 -0.39
C PRO A 282 1.31 -9.98 -1.18
N VAL A 283 1.24 -10.06 -2.51
CA VAL A 283 1.09 -8.93 -3.43
C VAL A 283 -0.32 -8.35 -3.35
N ALA A 284 -1.35 -9.19 -3.23
CA ALA A 284 -2.73 -8.73 -3.03
C ALA A 284 -2.91 -7.94 -1.73
N LEU A 285 -2.28 -8.42 -0.63
CA LEU A 285 -2.27 -7.74 0.67
C LEU A 285 -1.46 -6.44 0.63
N HIS A 286 -0.33 -6.44 -0.09
CA HIS A 286 0.54 -5.26 -0.31
C HIS A 286 -0.14 -4.18 -1.17
N TRP A 287 -0.82 -4.55 -2.26
CA TRP A 287 -1.51 -3.60 -3.14
C TRP A 287 -2.64 -2.86 -2.40
N GLN A 288 -3.38 -3.57 -1.53
CA GLN A 288 -4.43 -2.93 -0.73
C GLN A 288 -3.86 -1.91 0.24
N THR A 289 -2.73 -2.20 0.90
CA THR A 289 -2.08 -1.25 1.83
C THR A 289 -1.43 -0.08 1.09
N HIS A 290 -0.71 -0.35 -0.01
CA HIS A 290 -0.05 0.69 -0.80
C HIS A 290 -1.05 1.61 -1.51
N SER A 291 -2.15 1.08 -2.04
CA SER A 291 -3.19 1.90 -2.67
C SER A 291 -3.94 2.78 -1.65
N LEU A 292 -4.11 2.31 -0.42
CA LEU A 292 -4.66 3.12 0.68
C LEU A 292 -3.66 4.19 1.15
N GLN A 293 -2.37 3.89 1.20
CA GLN A 293 -1.31 4.87 1.52
C GLN A 293 -1.20 5.95 0.45
N GLN A 294 -1.23 5.59 -0.84
CA GLN A 294 -1.24 6.56 -1.93
C GLN A 294 -2.50 7.44 -1.91
N ARG A 295 -3.67 6.88 -1.58
CA ARG A 295 -4.89 7.68 -1.38
C ARG A 295 -4.75 8.64 -0.20
N LEU A 296 -4.09 8.22 0.88
CA LEU A 296 -3.82 9.07 2.05
C LEU A 296 -2.84 10.20 1.71
N ASP A 297 -1.78 9.92 0.94
CA ASP A 297 -0.82 10.90 0.46
C ASP A 297 -1.43 11.90 -0.52
N GLN A 298 -2.32 11.44 -1.41
CA GLN A 298 -3.08 12.32 -2.31
C GLN A 298 -4.00 13.26 -1.55
N VAL A 299 -4.67 12.78 -0.49
CA VAL A 299 -5.48 13.62 0.40
C VAL A 299 -4.59 14.57 1.23
N ALA A 300 -3.41 14.13 1.66
CA ALA A 300 -2.46 14.96 2.40
C ALA A 300 -1.80 16.08 1.55
N ARG A 301 -1.74 15.92 0.22
CA ARG A 301 -1.20 16.93 -0.72
C ARG A 301 -2.23 17.97 -1.19
N ARG A 302 -3.53 17.71 -1.06
CA ARG A 302 -4.61 18.67 -1.39
C ARG A 302 -4.59 19.98 -0.57
N PRO A 303 -4.27 20.01 0.74
CA PRO A 303 -4.21 21.27 1.46
C PRO A 303 -3.08 22.18 0.97
N GLN A 304 -1.97 21.64 0.44
CA GLN A 304 -0.88 22.47 -0.09
C GLN A 304 -1.27 23.24 -1.36
N LYS A 305 -2.13 22.66 -2.22
CA LYS A 305 -2.67 23.37 -3.40
C LYS A 305 -3.75 24.40 -3.03
N ALA A 306 -4.59 24.10 -2.03
CA ALA A 306 -5.60 25.04 -1.54
C ALA A 306 -4.96 26.22 -0.78
N ILE A 307 -3.94 25.98 0.04
CA ILE A 307 -3.20 27.04 0.76
C ILE A 307 -2.39 27.91 -0.22
N ALA A 308 -1.80 27.33 -1.27
CA ALA A 308 -1.12 28.08 -2.33
C ALA A 308 -2.08 28.98 -3.16
N GLN A 309 -3.36 28.61 -3.29
CA GLN A 309 -4.39 29.44 -3.93
C GLN A 309 -4.95 30.55 -3.01
N VAL A 310 -4.71 30.47 -1.70
CA VAL A 310 -5.12 31.50 -0.72
C VAL A 310 -4.06 32.60 -0.56
N ALA A 311 -2.79 32.31 -0.84
CA ALA A 311 -1.69 33.29 -0.72
C ALA A 311 -1.56 34.25 -1.90
N ALA A 312 -2.19 33.94 -3.05
CA ALA A 312 -2.26 34.83 -4.19
C ALA A 312 -3.71 35.22 -4.40
N LEU A 313 -4.07 36.47 -4.09
CA LEU A 313 -5.19 37.27 -4.62
C LEU A 313 -5.63 38.29 -3.56
N GLU A 314 -4.85 39.37 -3.41
CA GLU A 314 -5.39 40.62 -2.87
C GLU A 314 -6.35 41.23 -3.90
N PRO A 315 -7.53 41.75 -3.52
CA PRO A 315 -8.35 42.52 -4.43
C PRO A 315 -7.87 43.98 -4.43
N HIS A 316 -7.36 44.44 -5.57
CA HIS A 316 -7.41 45.86 -5.91
C HIS A 316 -8.70 46.16 -6.65
N PRO A 317 -9.48 47.16 -6.22
CA PRO A 317 -10.35 47.87 -7.14
C PRO A 317 -9.97 49.36 -7.13
N GLN A 318 -9.42 49.85 -8.23
CA GLN A 318 -9.45 51.28 -8.54
C GLN A 318 -10.00 51.47 -9.95
N GLY A 319 -11.03 52.31 -10.09
CA GLY A 319 -11.25 53.05 -11.34
C GLY A 319 -12.62 53.01 -12.04
N LEU A 320 -13.70 52.48 -11.46
CA LEU A 320 -15.03 52.56 -12.10
C LEU A 320 -15.84 53.76 -11.58
N PRO A 321 -16.52 54.53 -12.47
CA PRO A 321 -17.38 55.64 -12.07
C PRO A 321 -18.58 55.13 -11.26
N GLN A 322 -18.85 55.77 -10.14
CA GLN A 322 -19.94 55.46 -9.22
C GLN A 322 -21.27 55.98 -9.80
N ARG A 323 -22.30 55.13 -9.84
CA ARG A 323 -23.60 55.48 -10.44
C ARG A 323 -24.53 56.03 -9.37
N VAL A 324 -25.00 57.26 -9.55
CA VAL A 324 -25.84 57.97 -8.59
C VAL A 324 -27.24 58.17 -9.18
N LEU A 325 -28.27 57.76 -8.44
CA LEU A 325 -29.65 58.10 -8.76
C LEU A 325 -30.04 59.34 -7.95
N LEU A 326 -30.30 60.45 -8.63
CA LEU A 326 -30.77 61.69 -8.01
C LEU A 326 -32.29 61.80 -8.19
N VAL A 327 -33.03 61.80 -7.09
CA VAL A 327 -34.49 61.97 -7.08
C VAL A 327 -34.81 63.39 -6.62
N GLU A 328 -35.05 64.28 -7.57
CA GLU A 328 -35.23 65.72 -7.35
C GLU A 328 -36.26 66.26 -8.36
N GLY A 329 -37.31 66.91 -7.86
CA GLY A 329 -38.45 67.37 -8.67
C GLY A 329 -38.27 68.80 -9.21
N LEU A 330 -37.37 69.58 -8.62
CA LEU A 330 -37.10 70.96 -9.04
C LEU A 330 -35.97 71.00 -10.08
N ALA A 331 -36.33 71.37 -11.31
CA ALA A 331 -35.40 71.41 -12.45
C ALA A 331 -34.13 72.23 -12.15
N THR A 332 -34.29 73.43 -11.57
CA THR A 332 -33.18 74.33 -11.25
C THR A 332 -32.21 73.71 -10.24
N GLU A 333 -32.72 73.06 -9.20
CA GLU A 333 -31.90 72.45 -8.15
C GLU A 333 -31.23 71.17 -8.62
N SER A 334 -31.91 70.39 -9.46
CA SER A 334 -31.35 69.19 -10.06
C SER A 334 -30.09 69.48 -10.87
N VAL A 335 -30.05 70.63 -11.57
CA VAL A 335 -28.89 71.09 -12.34
C VAL A 335 -27.74 71.49 -11.42
N ILE A 336 -28.04 72.20 -10.33
CA ILE A 336 -27.05 72.60 -9.32
C ILE A 336 -26.42 71.35 -8.68
N LEU A 337 -27.22 70.39 -8.23
CA LEU A 337 -26.72 69.15 -7.63
C LEU A 337 -25.90 68.31 -8.63
N GLN A 338 -26.33 68.22 -9.89
CA GLN A 338 -25.54 67.57 -10.94
C GLN A 338 -24.20 68.27 -11.20
N HIS A 339 -24.17 69.61 -11.11
CA HIS A 339 -22.94 70.40 -11.22
C HIS A 339 -22.03 70.23 -10.01
N LEU A 340 -22.57 70.16 -8.79
CA LEU A 340 -21.81 69.93 -7.57
C LEU A 340 -21.23 68.50 -7.52
N LEU A 341 -21.94 67.52 -8.06
CA LEU A 341 -21.49 66.11 -8.18
C LEU A 341 -20.49 65.87 -9.31
N HIS A 342 -20.31 66.83 -10.23
CA HIS A 342 -19.26 66.76 -11.24
C HIS A 342 -17.88 66.97 -10.59
N PRO A 343 -16.94 66.01 -10.71
CA PRO A 343 -15.65 66.12 -10.04
C PRO A 343 -14.80 67.27 -10.61
N PRO A 344 -14.13 68.07 -9.77
CA PRO A 344 -13.08 68.97 -10.24
C PRO A 344 -11.86 68.18 -10.75
N LEU A 345 -11.06 68.79 -11.62
CA LEU A 345 -9.81 68.22 -12.15
C LEU A 345 -8.92 67.71 -11.00
N GLY A 346 -8.66 66.39 -10.95
CA GLY A 346 -7.78 65.75 -9.95
C GLY A 346 -8.47 64.86 -8.90
N SER A 347 -9.80 64.74 -8.90
CA SER A 347 -10.55 63.81 -8.04
C SER A 347 -10.44 62.35 -8.51
N THR A 348 -10.28 61.41 -7.57
CA THR A 348 -10.28 59.94 -7.82
C THR A 348 -11.68 59.34 -7.97
N LEU A 349 -12.73 60.05 -7.54
CA LEU A 349 -14.13 59.63 -7.66
C LEU A 349 -14.75 60.29 -8.88
N THR A 350 -15.29 59.47 -9.77
CA THR A 350 -16.09 59.91 -10.93
C THR A 350 -17.53 59.45 -10.72
N PHE A 351 -18.51 60.33 -10.97
CA PHE A 351 -19.93 60.03 -10.77
C PHE A 351 -20.68 60.07 -12.10
N GLN A 352 -21.54 59.08 -12.31
CA GLN A 352 -22.53 59.09 -13.38
C GLN A 352 -23.91 59.32 -12.75
N VAL A 353 -24.44 60.52 -12.91
CA VAL A 353 -25.73 60.91 -12.30
C VAL A 353 -26.87 60.61 -13.27
N THR A 354 -27.86 59.85 -12.83
CA THR A 354 -29.17 59.71 -13.48
C THR A 354 -30.18 60.47 -12.63
N GLN A 355 -30.82 61.50 -13.19
CA GLN A 355 -31.84 62.26 -12.48
C GLN A 355 -33.24 61.78 -12.86
N VAL A 356 -34.13 61.75 -11.87
CA VAL A 356 -35.57 61.48 -12.00
C VAL A 356 -36.35 62.49 -11.17
N ASP A 357 -37.54 62.86 -11.64
CA ASP A 357 -38.35 63.94 -11.05
C ASP A 357 -39.43 63.45 -10.08
N SER A 358 -39.58 62.14 -9.92
CA SER A 358 -40.69 61.55 -9.19
C SER A 358 -40.37 60.14 -8.68
N LEU A 359 -41.00 59.78 -7.55
CA LEU A 359 -40.82 58.46 -6.91
C LEU A 359 -41.17 57.27 -7.85
N PRO A 360 -42.24 57.30 -8.67
CA PRO A 360 -42.53 56.20 -9.58
C PRO A 360 -41.42 55.97 -10.61
N GLN A 361 -40.82 57.04 -11.14
CA GLN A 361 -39.67 56.95 -12.05
C GLN A 361 -38.45 56.38 -11.33
N ALA A 362 -38.17 56.83 -10.09
CA ALA A 362 -37.08 56.28 -9.29
C ALA A 362 -37.22 54.76 -9.08
N ILE A 363 -38.42 54.28 -8.74
CA ILE A 363 -38.68 52.85 -8.55
C ILE A 363 -38.55 52.07 -9.88
N ALA A 364 -39.04 52.63 -10.99
CA ALA A 364 -38.86 52.01 -12.31
C ALA A 364 -37.37 51.87 -12.65
N GLN A 365 -36.60 52.93 -12.40
CA GLN A 365 -35.17 52.97 -12.68
C GLN A 365 -34.37 51.99 -11.79
N LEU A 366 -34.73 51.84 -10.52
CA LEU A 366 -34.11 50.88 -9.59
C LEU A 366 -34.36 49.41 -9.97
N LYS A 367 -35.40 49.14 -10.78
CA LYS A 367 -35.70 47.80 -11.33
C LYS A 367 -34.93 47.50 -12.61
N THR A 368 -34.73 48.51 -13.45
CA THR A 368 -34.02 48.35 -14.74
C THR A 368 -32.51 48.43 -14.58
N ASP A 369 -32.02 49.12 -13.55
CA ASP A 369 -30.61 49.46 -13.45
C ASP A 369 -30.04 49.40 -12.02
N THR A 370 -28.71 49.44 -11.92
CA THR A 370 -27.97 49.40 -10.66
C THR A 370 -27.33 50.74 -10.32
N TYR A 371 -27.50 51.15 -9.07
CA TYR A 371 -26.95 52.40 -8.52
C TYR A 371 -26.15 52.11 -7.25
N ASP A 372 -25.05 52.84 -7.11
CA ASP A 372 -24.15 52.77 -5.96
C ASP A 372 -24.61 53.69 -4.83
N LEU A 373 -25.27 54.81 -5.17
CA LEU A 373 -25.86 55.77 -4.24
C LEU A 373 -27.21 56.27 -4.76
N ILE A 374 -28.14 56.49 -3.83
CA ILE A 374 -29.40 57.20 -4.10
C ILE A 374 -29.38 58.50 -3.29
N ILE A 375 -29.59 59.63 -3.95
CA ILE A 375 -29.83 60.92 -3.30
C ILE A 375 -31.32 61.21 -3.44
N PHE A 376 -32.01 61.39 -2.32
CA PHE A 376 -33.47 61.48 -2.28
C PHE A 376 -33.94 62.75 -1.59
N ASP A 377 -34.63 63.61 -2.32
CA ASP A 377 -35.37 64.72 -1.73
C ASP A 377 -36.59 64.22 -0.95
N VAL A 378 -36.62 64.52 0.36
CA VAL A 378 -37.75 64.19 1.23
C VAL A 378 -39.03 64.97 0.87
N ASN A 379 -38.89 66.08 0.15
CA ASN A 379 -39.98 66.97 -0.28
C ASN A 379 -40.50 66.69 -1.69
N ILE A 380 -40.09 65.57 -2.31
CA ILE A 380 -40.54 65.13 -3.64
C ILE A 380 -42.06 64.88 -3.72
N VAL A 381 -42.71 64.61 -2.59
CA VAL A 381 -44.18 64.45 -2.49
C VAL A 381 -44.76 65.45 -1.49
N SER A 382 -45.94 65.99 -1.81
CA SER A 382 -46.63 66.97 -0.97
C SER A 382 -47.23 66.38 0.32
N SER A 383 -47.48 65.07 0.36
CA SER A 383 -48.07 64.36 1.51
C SER A 383 -47.61 62.91 1.55
N GLY A 384 -47.53 62.30 2.73
CA GLY A 384 -47.10 60.91 2.89
C GLY A 384 -45.60 60.70 2.62
N LYS A 385 -44.78 61.65 3.05
CA LYS A 385 -43.32 61.67 2.79
C LYS A 385 -42.60 60.45 3.37
N LEU A 386 -43.01 59.99 4.56
CA LEU A 386 -42.44 58.79 5.19
C LEU A 386 -42.81 57.51 4.43
N GLU A 387 -44.08 57.37 3.99
CA GLU A 387 -44.49 56.25 3.15
C GLU A 387 -43.76 56.21 1.80
N ALA A 388 -43.49 57.39 1.21
CA ALA A 388 -42.68 57.52 0.01
C ALA A 388 -41.27 56.98 0.21
N PHE A 389 -40.60 57.35 1.32
CA PHE A 389 -39.29 56.81 1.68
C PHE A 389 -39.32 55.29 1.86
N MET A 390 -40.28 54.75 2.63
CA MET A 390 -40.39 53.30 2.84
C MET A 390 -40.57 52.52 1.53
N ARG A 391 -41.34 53.06 0.58
CA ARG A 391 -41.51 52.46 -0.76
C ARG A 391 -40.21 52.46 -1.57
N LEU A 392 -39.45 53.56 -1.50
CA LEU A 392 -38.14 53.66 -2.13
C LEU A 392 -37.17 52.65 -1.51
N GLN A 393 -37.09 52.60 -0.18
CA GLN A 393 -36.19 51.72 0.56
C GLN A 393 -36.46 50.24 0.28
N ASN A 394 -37.73 49.83 0.22
CA ASN A 394 -38.10 48.46 -0.13
C ASN A 394 -37.69 48.08 -1.56
N SER A 395 -37.63 49.05 -2.47
CA SER A 395 -37.19 48.85 -3.86
C SER A 395 -35.67 48.96 -4.02
N ALA A 396 -35.01 49.67 -3.11
CA ALA A 396 -33.58 49.89 -3.09
C ALA A 396 -32.92 48.80 -2.22
N ALA A 397 -32.57 47.66 -2.84
CA ALA A 397 -31.99 46.45 -2.21
C ALA A 397 -30.75 46.71 -1.33
N GLN A 398 -30.94 47.31 -0.15
CA GLN A 398 -29.91 47.80 0.77
C GLN A 398 -28.86 48.73 0.13
N ARG A 399 -29.27 49.50 -0.89
CA ARG A 399 -28.44 50.55 -1.49
C ARG A 399 -28.40 51.76 -0.55
N PRO A 400 -27.27 52.46 -0.44
CA PRO A 400 -27.22 53.61 0.45
C PRO A 400 -28.08 54.76 -0.08
N ILE A 401 -28.84 55.38 0.81
CA ILE A 401 -29.74 56.51 0.56
C ILE A 401 -29.24 57.69 1.40
N LEU A 402 -28.84 58.76 0.72
CA LEU A 402 -28.55 60.08 1.30
C LEU A 402 -29.80 60.95 1.12
N LEU A 403 -30.35 61.46 2.22
CA LEU A 403 -31.54 62.30 2.19
C LEU A 403 -31.16 63.77 1.94
N LEU A 404 -31.91 64.47 1.11
CA LEU A 404 -31.91 65.93 1.03
C LEU A 404 -33.13 66.44 1.79
N THR A 405 -32.92 67.40 2.69
CA THR A 405 -33.97 67.94 3.57
C THR A 405 -33.83 69.45 3.72
N ASP A 406 -34.94 70.16 3.88
CA ASP A 406 -34.93 71.60 4.12
C ASP A 406 -34.63 71.90 5.60
N ASP A 407 -34.39 73.16 5.92
CA ASP A 407 -34.06 73.66 7.27
C ASP A 407 -35.28 73.78 8.21
N ARG A 408 -36.46 73.34 7.76
CA ARG A 408 -37.68 73.30 8.57
C ARG A 408 -37.61 72.18 9.61
N GLN A 409 -38.02 72.49 10.83
CA GLN A 409 -37.97 71.55 11.95
C GLN A 409 -38.75 70.25 11.69
N GLU A 410 -39.86 70.32 10.96
CA GLU A 410 -40.66 69.16 10.55
C GLU A 410 -39.91 68.23 9.57
N ASP A 411 -39.12 68.78 8.65
CA ASP A 411 -38.40 67.99 7.64
C ASP A 411 -37.12 67.37 8.24
N ILE A 412 -36.49 68.02 9.21
CA ILE A 412 -35.37 67.45 9.98
C ILE A 412 -35.86 66.29 10.85
N GLN A 413 -37.00 66.44 11.52
CA GLN A 413 -37.62 65.35 12.29
C GLN A 413 -37.95 64.14 11.41
N LEU A 414 -38.47 64.40 10.20
CA LEU A 414 -38.72 63.35 9.21
C LEU A 414 -37.41 62.66 8.78
N ALA A 415 -36.33 63.41 8.54
CA ALA A 415 -35.04 62.84 8.17
C ALA A 415 -34.49 61.89 9.25
N HIS A 416 -34.64 62.24 10.54
CA HIS A 416 -34.29 61.36 11.65
C HIS A 416 -35.09 60.04 11.64
N GLN A 417 -36.41 60.11 11.40
CA GLN A 417 -37.25 58.91 11.27
C GLN A 417 -36.80 58.03 10.09
N CYS A 418 -36.43 58.64 8.96
CA CYS A 418 -35.92 57.91 7.81
C CYS A 418 -34.54 57.26 8.08
N ILE A 419 -33.67 57.87 8.89
CA ILE A 419 -32.41 57.25 9.34
C ILE A 419 -32.69 56.01 10.19
N GLU A 420 -33.60 56.10 11.16
CA GLU A 420 -33.97 54.95 12.00
C GLU A 420 -34.52 53.78 11.15
N LEU A 421 -35.21 54.10 10.05
CA LEU A 421 -35.72 53.12 9.12
C LEU A 421 -34.64 52.58 8.17
N GLY A 422 -33.50 53.25 8.00
CA GLY A 422 -32.32 52.73 7.31
C GLY A 422 -31.73 53.61 6.20
N ALA A 423 -32.09 54.89 6.14
CA ALA A 423 -31.30 55.90 5.42
C ALA A 423 -29.91 56.05 6.08
N GLN A 424 -28.89 56.37 5.29
CA GLN A 424 -27.52 56.38 5.78
C GLN A 424 -27.16 57.72 6.44
N ASP A 425 -27.64 58.82 5.88
CA ASP A 425 -27.42 60.17 6.39
C ASP A 425 -28.41 61.16 5.76
N TYR A 426 -28.44 62.41 6.24
CA TYR A 426 -29.13 63.52 5.58
C TYR A 426 -28.21 64.72 5.37
N LEU A 427 -28.50 65.51 4.33
CA LEU A 427 -27.86 66.77 4.02
C LEU A 427 -28.92 67.87 3.93
N LEU A 428 -28.65 68.99 4.61
CA LEU A 428 -29.51 70.17 4.54
C LEU A 428 -29.35 70.84 3.17
N ARG A 429 -30.47 71.11 2.48
CA ARG A 429 -30.48 71.75 1.16
C ARG A 429 -29.81 73.13 1.18
N SER A 430 -29.92 73.87 2.29
CA SER A 430 -29.22 75.15 2.50
C SER A 430 -27.69 75.06 2.44
N LEU A 431 -27.11 73.86 2.53
CA LEU A 431 -25.67 73.61 2.45
C LEU A 431 -25.22 73.14 1.05
N CYS A 432 -26.15 73.00 0.10
CA CYS A 432 -25.88 72.55 -1.27
C CYS A 432 -26.77 73.25 -2.33
N ALA A 433 -27.29 74.43 -2.02
CA ALA A 433 -28.19 75.18 -2.89
C ALA A 433 -27.46 76.17 -3.83
N GLY A 434 -26.19 76.49 -3.57
CA GLY A 434 -25.38 77.38 -4.41
C GLY A 434 -24.30 76.67 -5.24
N GLU A 435 -23.46 77.47 -5.88
CA GLU A 435 -22.32 77.01 -6.70
C GLU A 435 -20.97 77.18 -5.99
N SER A 436 -20.96 77.46 -4.67
CA SER A 436 -19.72 77.69 -3.94
C SER A 436 -18.87 76.42 -3.84
N GLN A 437 -17.55 76.59 -3.86
CA GLN A 437 -16.60 75.50 -3.66
C GLN A 437 -16.78 74.83 -2.28
N THR A 438 -17.19 75.59 -1.26
CA THR A 438 -17.49 75.05 0.08
C THR A 438 -18.70 74.11 0.08
N GLU A 439 -19.76 74.45 -0.64
CA GLU A 439 -20.99 73.63 -0.74
C GLU A 439 -20.71 72.32 -1.49
N ARG A 440 -19.89 72.40 -2.55
CA ARG A 440 -19.37 71.23 -3.27
C ARG A 440 -18.59 70.29 -2.34
N GLU A 441 -17.68 70.82 -1.54
CA GLU A 441 -16.88 70.02 -0.61
C GLU A 441 -17.74 69.30 0.45
N ILE A 442 -18.76 69.99 0.96
CA ILE A 442 -19.72 69.41 1.92
C ILE A 442 -20.47 68.23 1.28
N LEU A 443 -21.09 68.43 0.11
CA LEU A 443 -21.82 67.37 -0.60
C LEU A 443 -20.91 66.17 -0.90
N MET A 444 -19.72 66.43 -1.44
CA MET A 444 -18.77 65.38 -1.82
C MET A 444 -18.26 64.59 -0.60
N ARG A 445 -18.12 65.24 0.55
CA ARG A 445 -17.75 64.57 1.81
C ARG A 445 -18.87 63.65 2.31
N SER A 446 -20.12 64.12 2.30
CA SER A 446 -21.27 63.29 2.69
C SER A 446 -21.44 62.09 1.77
N VAL A 447 -21.35 62.30 0.45
CA VAL A 447 -21.39 61.23 -0.56
C VAL A 447 -20.27 60.20 -0.32
N ARG A 448 -19.03 60.67 -0.09
CA ARG A 448 -17.89 59.79 0.17
C ARG A 448 -18.08 58.93 1.41
N TYR A 449 -18.49 59.54 2.52
CA TYR A 449 -18.71 58.84 3.78
C TYR A 449 -19.76 57.73 3.65
N VAL A 450 -20.88 58.04 2.98
CA VAL A 450 -21.96 57.09 2.73
C VAL A 450 -21.48 55.90 1.86
N LEU A 451 -20.69 56.16 0.82
CA LEU A 451 -20.15 55.11 -0.05
C LEU A 451 -19.08 54.25 0.63
N GLU A 452 -18.16 54.86 1.38
CA GLU A 452 -17.11 54.15 2.13
C GLU A 452 -17.70 53.21 3.17
N THR A 453 -18.73 53.67 3.89
CA THR A 453 -19.43 52.87 4.92
C THR A 453 -20.17 51.68 4.31
N ALA A 454 -20.82 51.89 3.16
CA ALA A 454 -21.47 50.81 2.41
C ALA A 454 -20.46 49.79 1.85
N GLY A 455 -19.32 50.25 1.35
CA GLY A 455 -18.24 49.41 0.84
C GLY A 455 -17.61 48.52 1.91
N ALA A 456 -17.29 49.09 3.08
CA ALA A 456 -16.72 48.36 4.20
C ALA A 456 -17.65 47.24 4.70
N LYS A 457 -18.96 47.52 4.81
CA LYS A 457 -19.97 46.53 5.23
C LYS A 457 -20.10 45.38 4.24
N ARG A 458 -20.09 45.66 2.93
CA ARG A 458 -20.12 44.62 1.88
C ARG A 458 -18.87 43.75 1.91
N SER A 459 -17.70 44.35 2.08
CA SER A 459 -16.43 43.63 2.14
C SER A 459 -16.39 42.65 3.32
N LEU A 460 -16.81 43.09 4.51
CA LEU A 460 -16.90 42.23 5.69
C LEU A 460 -17.85 41.04 5.49
N GLN A 461 -19.03 41.27 4.90
CA GLN A 461 -19.98 40.18 4.61
C GLN A 461 -19.43 39.17 3.61
N GLN A 462 -18.73 39.64 2.57
CA GLN A 462 -18.08 38.76 1.59
C GLN A 462 -16.95 37.94 2.22
N GLN A 463 -16.17 38.54 3.11
CA GLN A 463 -15.11 37.85 3.85
C GLN A 463 -15.68 36.79 4.79
N ASP A 464 -16.73 37.11 5.55
CA ASP A 464 -17.36 36.15 6.48
C ASP A 464 -17.98 34.96 5.75
N GLN A 465 -18.71 35.21 4.65
CA GLN A 465 -19.24 34.14 3.80
C GLN A 465 -18.13 33.24 3.23
N ARG A 466 -17.00 33.85 2.83
CA ARG A 466 -15.85 33.12 2.30
C ARG A 466 -15.17 32.28 3.38
N LEU A 467 -15.00 32.82 4.59
CA LEU A 467 -14.46 32.10 5.75
C LEU A 467 -15.36 30.93 6.17
N GLN A 468 -16.69 31.09 6.12
CA GLN A 468 -17.63 30.01 6.42
C GLN A 468 -17.52 28.86 5.40
N ASN A 469 -17.46 29.17 4.10
CA ASN A 469 -17.28 28.16 3.06
C ASN A 469 -15.96 27.40 3.20
N LEU A 470 -14.86 28.12 3.47
CA LEU A 470 -13.55 27.52 3.73
C LEU A 470 -13.55 26.61 4.97
N ASN A 471 -14.16 27.05 6.06
CA ASN A 471 -14.29 26.24 7.28
C ASN A 471 -15.10 24.96 7.05
N GLN A 472 -16.16 25.01 6.23
CA GLN A 472 -16.93 23.82 5.88
C GLN A 472 -16.10 22.83 5.06
N GLN A 473 -15.32 23.31 4.08
CA GLN A 473 -14.42 22.48 3.28
C GLN A 473 -13.34 21.82 4.15
N LEU A 474 -12.70 22.58 5.04
CA LEU A 474 -11.68 22.05 5.96
C LEU A 474 -12.25 21.01 6.92
N LYS A 475 -13.48 21.21 7.41
CA LYS A 475 -14.16 20.22 8.28
C LYS A 475 -14.43 18.92 7.52
N ALA A 476 -14.93 18.98 6.29
CA ALA A 476 -15.18 17.80 5.46
C ALA A 476 -13.89 17.04 5.10
N GLU A 477 -12.79 17.76 4.86
CA GLU A 477 -11.49 17.15 4.59
C GLU A 477 -10.91 16.46 5.84
N LYS A 478 -11.03 17.10 7.01
CA LYS A 478 -10.59 16.51 8.28
C LYS A 478 -11.33 15.20 8.59
N THR A 479 -12.64 15.15 8.39
CA THR A 479 -13.43 13.93 8.64
C THR A 479 -13.08 12.82 7.64
N ALA A 480 -12.90 13.16 6.36
CA ALA A 480 -12.46 12.18 5.34
C ALA A 480 -11.07 11.60 5.68
N LYS A 481 -10.12 12.45 6.09
CA LYS A 481 -8.79 12.01 6.52
C LYS A 481 -8.85 11.09 7.75
N GLN A 482 -9.70 11.41 8.73
CA GLN A 482 -9.90 10.60 9.92
C GLN A 482 -10.53 9.24 9.61
N ALA A 483 -11.52 9.17 8.71
CA ALA A 483 -12.15 7.91 8.31
C ALA A 483 -11.16 6.96 7.61
N ILE A 484 -10.32 7.48 6.70
CA ILE A 484 -9.29 6.69 6.01
C ILE A 484 -8.20 6.24 7.02
N ALA A 485 -7.79 7.12 7.94
CA ALA A 485 -6.83 6.76 8.98
C ALA A 485 -7.37 5.68 9.94
N GLN A 486 -8.66 5.70 10.26
CA GLN A 486 -9.31 4.64 11.04
C GLN A 486 -9.35 3.31 10.30
N GLN A 487 -9.65 3.32 8.99
CA GLN A 487 -9.56 2.11 8.17
C GLN A 487 -8.13 1.55 8.13
N LEU A 488 -7.12 2.39 7.96
CA LEU A 488 -5.71 1.97 8.04
C LEU A 488 -5.36 1.39 9.40
N LYS A 489 -5.82 1.97 10.51
CA LYS A 489 -5.61 1.40 11.86
C LYS A 489 -6.32 0.05 12.05
N LEU A 490 -7.52 -0.13 11.49
CA LEU A 490 -8.25 -1.40 11.53
C LEU A 490 -7.55 -2.47 10.69
N THR A 491 -7.05 -2.12 9.50
CA THR A 491 -6.30 -3.04 8.64
C THR A 491 -4.91 -3.35 9.21
N ASP A 492 -4.17 -2.37 9.72
CA ASP A 492 -2.92 -2.61 10.45
C ASP A 492 -3.15 -3.42 11.73
N GLY A 493 -4.27 -3.21 12.43
CA GLY A 493 -4.67 -4.03 13.58
C GLY A 493 -4.98 -5.48 13.18
N GLN A 494 -5.66 -5.70 12.06
CA GLN A 494 -5.91 -7.03 11.48
C GLN A 494 -4.61 -7.69 11.00
N MET A 495 -3.73 -6.94 10.34
CA MET A 495 -2.42 -7.44 9.90
C MET A 495 -1.52 -7.74 11.10
N LYS A 496 -1.53 -6.90 12.14
CA LYS A 496 -0.75 -7.12 13.35
C LYS A 496 -1.30 -8.27 14.18
N ALA A 497 -2.62 -8.49 14.19
CA ALA A 497 -3.23 -9.70 14.74
C ALA A 497 -2.89 -10.96 13.92
N LEU A 498 -2.84 -10.86 12.58
CA LEU A 498 -2.37 -11.93 11.68
C LEU A 498 -0.87 -12.21 11.83
N PHE A 499 -0.05 -11.22 12.19
CA PHE A 499 1.38 -11.38 12.50
C PHE A 499 1.64 -11.80 13.95
N GLU A 500 0.76 -11.45 14.89
CA GLU A 500 0.73 -12.01 16.25
C GLU A 500 0.29 -13.49 16.20
N ALA A 501 -0.41 -13.94 15.16
CA ALA A 501 -0.63 -15.37 14.91
C ALA A 501 0.65 -16.17 14.54
N ILE A 502 1.83 -15.52 14.48
CA ILE A 502 3.16 -16.17 14.43
C ILE A 502 3.66 -16.54 15.84
N THR A 503 2.90 -16.25 16.91
CA THR A 503 3.26 -16.69 18.27
C THR A 503 2.66 -18.04 18.61
N ASP A 504 3.52 -18.92 19.14
CA ASP A 504 3.20 -20.30 19.50
C ASP A 504 2.14 -20.36 20.62
N ILE A 505 2.04 -19.32 21.46
CA ILE A 505 1.07 -19.22 22.56
C ILE A 505 0.51 -17.80 22.64
N VAL A 506 -0.82 -17.66 22.55
CA VAL A 506 -1.54 -16.37 22.68
C VAL A 506 -2.58 -16.39 23.80
N PHE A 507 -2.44 -15.45 24.72
CA PHE A 507 -3.42 -15.19 25.79
C PHE A 507 -3.92 -13.74 25.75
N VAL A 508 -5.20 -13.55 26.03
CA VAL A 508 -5.77 -12.22 26.33
C VAL A 508 -5.98 -12.11 27.83
N ILE A 509 -5.32 -11.14 28.44
CA ILE A 509 -5.31 -10.91 29.89
C ILE A 509 -6.05 -9.61 30.19
N ASN A 510 -7.01 -9.66 31.10
CA ASN A 510 -7.55 -8.43 31.71
C ASN A 510 -6.60 -7.99 32.85
N PRO A 511 -5.97 -6.81 32.76
CA PRO A 511 -4.93 -6.38 33.71
C PRO A 511 -5.48 -6.05 35.11
N GLN A 512 -6.79 -5.81 35.25
CA GLN A 512 -7.44 -5.47 36.52
C GLN A 512 -7.98 -6.71 37.24
N THR A 513 -8.56 -7.65 36.48
CA THR A 513 -9.22 -8.85 37.03
C THR A 513 -8.37 -10.10 36.91
N TRP A 514 -7.25 -10.04 36.19
CA TRP A 514 -6.41 -11.19 35.82
C TRP A 514 -7.17 -12.35 35.18
N LYS A 515 -8.33 -12.08 34.58
CA LYS A 515 -9.05 -13.06 33.78
C LYS A 515 -8.29 -13.30 32.48
N ILE A 516 -7.76 -14.51 32.33
CA ILE A 516 -7.00 -14.94 31.16
C ILE A 516 -7.94 -15.72 30.23
N LYS A 517 -8.02 -15.32 28.95
CA LYS A 517 -8.69 -16.06 27.89
C LYS A 517 -7.65 -16.63 26.94
N GLN A 518 -7.66 -17.94 26.76
CA GLN A 518 -6.82 -18.64 25.78
C GLN A 518 -7.38 -18.43 24.37
N VAL A 519 -6.51 -18.11 23.41
CA VAL A 519 -6.89 -17.88 22.01
C VAL A 519 -6.44 -19.03 21.09
N THR A 520 -5.37 -19.76 21.41
CA THR A 520 -4.84 -20.87 20.59
C THR A 520 -4.99 -22.23 21.28
N ALA A 521 -5.42 -23.27 20.54
CA ALA A 521 -5.32 -24.68 20.95
C ALA A 521 -4.01 -25.29 20.43
N PRO A 522 -3.32 -26.17 21.20
CA PRO A 522 -2.03 -26.72 20.78
C PRO A 522 -2.23 -27.81 19.73
N GLN A 523 -1.91 -27.54 18.46
CA GLN A 523 -1.88 -28.56 17.41
C GLN A 523 -0.68 -28.38 16.46
N ASN A 524 0.49 -28.04 16.99
CA ASN A 524 1.74 -28.14 16.25
C ASN A 524 2.55 -29.32 16.79
N ASN A 525 2.70 -30.35 15.95
CA ASN A 525 3.50 -31.57 16.17
C ASN A 525 5.02 -31.31 16.28
N HIS A 526 5.44 -30.07 16.58
CA HIS A 526 6.79 -29.75 17.07
C HIS A 526 6.86 -29.71 18.60
N CYS A 527 5.72 -29.80 19.29
CA CYS A 527 5.64 -30.05 20.74
C CYS A 527 5.46 -31.54 21.04
N CYS A 528 6.31 -32.41 20.48
CA CYS A 528 6.41 -33.79 20.96
C CYS A 528 7.27 -33.82 22.23
N GLY A 529 6.61 -33.58 23.36
CA GLY A 529 7.08 -33.90 24.71
C GLY A 529 5.89 -34.07 25.65
N PRO A 530 6.02 -34.73 26.81
CA PRO A 530 4.90 -35.05 27.72
C PRO A 530 4.21 -33.86 28.41
N LEU A 531 4.47 -32.63 27.98
CA LEU A 531 4.30 -31.41 28.77
C LEU A 531 3.55 -30.34 27.98
N ASP A 532 2.33 -30.03 28.41
CA ASP A 532 1.47 -29.00 27.83
C ASP A 532 2.03 -27.59 28.12
N LEU A 533 2.80 -27.03 27.18
CA LEU A 533 3.46 -25.72 27.29
C LEU A 533 2.47 -24.54 27.38
N CYS A 534 1.25 -24.70 26.84
CA CYS A 534 0.16 -23.74 27.01
C CYS A 534 -0.29 -23.70 28.48
N GLN A 535 -0.46 -24.89 29.08
CA GLN A 535 -0.76 -25.01 30.50
C GLN A 535 0.39 -24.52 31.39
N GLY A 536 1.65 -24.79 31.01
CA GLY A 536 2.84 -24.28 31.69
C GLY A 536 2.93 -22.75 31.64
N THR A 537 2.64 -22.15 30.49
CA THR A 537 2.60 -20.67 30.36
C THR A 537 1.44 -20.08 31.16
N TYR A 538 0.27 -20.72 31.15
CA TYR A 538 -0.88 -20.30 31.95
C TYR A 538 -0.56 -20.32 33.46
N GLN A 539 0.05 -21.41 33.95
CA GLN A 539 0.51 -21.51 35.34
C GLN A 539 1.57 -20.45 35.65
N PHE A 540 2.54 -20.25 34.77
CA PHE A 540 3.56 -19.20 34.94
C PHE A 540 2.93 -17.81 35.10
N LEU A 541 1.95 -17.47 34.25
CA LEU A 541 1.21 -16.20 34.33
C LEU A 541 0.42 -16.07 35.63
N GLN A 542 -0.18 -17.15 36.12
CA GLN A 542 -0.90 -17.17 37.39
C GLN A 542 0.01 -17.06 38.61
N THR A 543 1.17 -17.71 38.61
CA THR A 543 2.10 -17.67 39.75
C THR A 543 2.84 -16.33 39.85
N HIS A 544 3.09 -15.65 38.72
CA HIS A 544 3.92 -14.45 38.66
C HIS A 544 3.12 -13.14 38.47
N GLN A 545 1.84 -13.11 38.85
CA GLN A 545 0.96 -11.95 38.64
C GLN A 545 1.55 -10.63 39.17
N SER A 546 2.06 -10.63 40.40
CA SER A 546 2.66 -9.44 41.03
C SER A 546 3.87 -8.90 40.25
N ARG A 547 4.70 -9.80 39.70
CA ARG A 547 5.90 -9.46 38.92
C ARG A 547 5.56 -8.95 37.52
N LEU A 548 4.49 -9.46 36.91
CA LEU A 548 4.10 -9.17 35.53
C LEU A 548 3.17 -7.95 35.41
N THR A 549 2.44 -7.62 36.46
CA THR A 549 1.55 -6.44 36.55
C THR A 549 2.20 -5.14 36.03
N PRO A 550 3.43 -4.75 36.40
CA PRO A 550 4.05 -3.53 35.88
C PRO A 550 4.30 -3.57 34.37
N TYR A 551 4.58 -4.74 33.78
CA TYR A 551 4.78 -4.88 32.33
C TYR A 551 3.46 -4.75 31.56
N LEU A 552 2.35 -5.27 32.11
CA LEU A 552 1.01 -5.09 31.54
C LEU A 552 0.59 -3.61 31.58
N HIS A 553 0.82 -2.93 32.71
CA HIS A 553 0.53 -1.50 32.84
C HIS A 553 1.43 -0.64 31.95
N GLN A 554 2.71 -1.01 31.79
CA GLN A 554 3.63 -0.36 30.87
C GLN A 554 3.17 -0.51 29.42
N ALA A 555 2.65 -1.68 29.02
CA ALA A 555 2.10 -1.88 27.69
C ALA A 555 0.86 -1.00 27.43
N ILE A 556 0.01 -0.79 28.44
CA ILE A 556 -1.14 0.12 28.36
C ILE A 556 -0.68 1.58 28.28
N ALA A 557 0.26 1.98 29.15
CA ALA A 557 0.81 3.34 29.16
C ALA A 557 1.53 3.71 27.85
N LYS A 558 2.18 2.74 27.20
CA LYS A 558 2.81 2.93 25.88
C LYS A 558 1.81 2.93 24.72
N GLY A 559 0.65 2.28 24.87
CA GLY A 559 -0.39 2.19 23.83
C GLY A 559 -1.47 3.28 23.89
N THR A 560 -1.47 4.16 24.90
CA THR A 560 -2.50 5.21 25.08
C THR A 560 -1.90 6.53 25.57
N THR A 561 -2.20 7.65 24.89
CA THR A 561 -1.91 9.01 25.40
C THR A 561 -2.95 9.50 26.41
N PRO A 562 -2.67 10.60 27.15
CA PRO A 562 -3.63 11.24 28.06
C PRO A 562 -4.99 11.56 27.43
N ASP A 563 -5.03 11.77 26.11
CA ASP A 563 -6.23 12.13 25.34
C ASP A 563 -6.96 10.91 24.72
N HIS A 564 -6.66 9.68 25.17
CA HIS A 564 -7.30 8.44 24.71
C HIS A 564 -7.14 8.12 23.21
N GLU A 565 -6.16 8.70 22.51
CA GLU A 565 -5.83 8.30 21.14
C GLU A 565 -4.81 7.14 21.13
N PRO A 566 -5.04 6.06 20.36
CA PRO A 566 -4.08 4.96 20.25
C PRO A 566 -2.90 5.41 19.38
N LEU A 567 -1.74 5.55 19.99
CA LEU A 567 -0.45 5.76 19.34
C LEU A 567 0.31 4.43 19.23
N SER A 568 1.04 4.32 18.12
CA SER A 568 2.07 3.33 17.77
C SER A 568 2.08 2.03 18.60
N GLY A 569 1.82 0.91 17.92
CA GLY A 569 1.85 -0.42 18.50
C GLY A 569 3.24 -0.92 18.94
N GLU A 570 3.90 -0.22 19.87
CA GLU A 570 5.10 -0.67 20.54
C GLU A 570 4.78 -1.81 21.50
N SER A 571 5.43 -2.96 21.28
CA SER A 571 5.30 -4.14 22.15
C SER A 571 6.30 -4.08 23.30
N VAL A 572 5.88 -4.43 24.50
CA VAL A 572 6.80 -4.71 25.61
C VAL A 572 7.29 -6.14 25.48
N LYS A 573 8.61 -6.36 25.45
CA LYS A 573 9.19 -7.70 25.38
C LYS A 573 9.49 -8.24 26.79
N TYR A 574 9.22 -9.52 27.02
CA TYR A 574 9.50 -10.19 28.28
C TYR A 574 10.02 -11.61 28.02
N GLU A 575 11.22 -11.94 28.49
CA GLU A 575 11.79 -13.29 28.37
C GLU A 575 11.44 -14.11 29.61
N TYR A 576 11.02 -15.36 29.41
CA TYR A 576 10.77 -16.31 30.48
C TYR A 576 11.18 -17.72 30.05
N SER A 577 11.39 -18.59 31.03
CA SER A 577 11.67 -20.01 30.78
C SER A 577 10.67 -20.87 31.54
N LEU A 578 10.22 -21.94 30.90
CA LEU A 578 9.43 -22.98 31.54
C LEU A 578 10.32 -24.21 31.74
N GLN A 579 10.32 -24.74 32.95
CA GLN A 579 10.94 -26.02 33.25
C GLN A 579 9.85 -26.99 33.70
N PRO A 580 9.14 -27.61 32.73
CA PRO A 580 7.96 -28.40 33.03
C PRO A 580 8.30 -29.74 33.72
N ASP A 581 9.55 -30.22 33.62
CA ASP A 581 10.11 -31.34 34.40
C ASP A 581 11.48 -30.93 34.98
N PRO A 582 11.77 -31.14 36.27
CA PRO A 582 13.09 -30.87 36.87
C PRO A 582 14.26 -31.62 36.20
N HIS A 583 13.99 -32.70 35.46
CA HIS A 583 15.01 -33.48 34.75
C HIS A 583 15.21 -33.07 33.28
N LEU A 584 14.34 -32.22 32.71
CA LEU A 584 14.46 -31.72 31.33
C LEU A 584 15.05 -30.31 31.29
N ALA A 585 15.67 -29.99 30.14
CA ALA A 585 16.20 -28.66 29.89
C ALA A 585 15.07 -27.62 29.82
N PRO A 586 15.31 -26.38 30.32
CA PRO A 586 14.30 -25.32 30.28
C PRO A 586 14.00 -24.89 28.85
N VAL A 587 12.72 -24.74 28.53
CA VAL A 587 12.23 -24.17 27.27
C VAL A 587 12.14 -22.66 27.43
N TRP A 588 12.77 -21.91 26.52
CA TRP A 588 12.86 -20.45 26.60
C TRP A 588 11.84 -19.79 25.69
N PHE A 589 11.14 -18.80 26.21
CA PHE A 589 10.13 -18.03 25.50
C PHE A 589 10.45 -16.53 25.52
N VAL A 590 10.11 -15.85 24.43
CA VAL A 590 10.04 -14.40 24.37
C VAL A 590 8.58 -14.01 24.16
N ALA A 591 7.99 -13.36 25.16
CA ALA A 591 6.67 -12.78 25.08
C ALA A 591 6.72 -11.34 24.55
N LYS A 592 5.83 -11.02 23.61
CA LYS A 592 5.47 -9.67 23.22
C LYS A 592 4.11 -9.34 23.83
N ILE A 593 4.07 -8.22 24.55
CA ILE A 593 2.92 -7.75 25.30
C ILE A 593 2.40 -6.49 24.62
N VAL A 594 1.14 -6.50 24.20
CA VAL A 594 0.51 -5.42 23.44
C VAL A 594 -0.87 -5.11 24.01
N ALA A 595 -1.16 -3.85 24.30
CA ALA A 595 -2.49 -3.45 24.78
C ALA A 595 -3.46 -3.30 23.60
N ILE A 596 -4.65 -3.89 23.72
CA ILE A 596 -5.78 -3.64 22.81
C ILE A 596 -6.56 -2.41 23.29
N ASN A 597 -6.79 -2.33 24.60
CA ASN A 597 -7.44 -1.22 25.29
C ASN A 597 -7.06 -1.25 26.78
N GLN A 598 -7.62 -0.33 27.58
CA GLN A 598 -7.35 -0.25 29.02
C GLN A 598 -7.78 -1.49 29.83
N GLN A 599 -8.53 -2.41 29.24
CA GLN A 599 -9.10 -3.60 29.90
C GLN A 599 -8.60 -4.93 29.31
N GLN A 600 -7.82 -4.91 28.22
CA GLN A 600 -7.37 -6.11 27.50
C GLN A 600 -5.95 -5.92 26.99
N VAL A 601 -5.09 -6.86 27.38
CA VAL A 601 -3.69 -6.94 26.94
C VAL A 601 -3.44 -8.32 26.33
N VAL A 602 -2.81 -8.35 25.17
CA VAL A 602 -2.37 -9.57 24.49
C VAL A 602 -0.99 -9.96 24.98
N TRP A 603 -0.84 -11.23 25.35
CA TRP A 603 0.41 -11.89 25.65
C TRP A 603 0.69 -12.91 24.56
N ALA A 604 1.68 -12.62 23.73
CA ALA A 604 2.03 -13.40 22.55
C ALA A 604 3.46 -13.95 22.72
N ALA A 605 3.61 -15.24 23.02
CA ALA A 605 4.89 -15.88 23.33
C ALA A 605 5.38 -16.78 22.21
N HIS A 606 6.69 -16.71 21.93
CA HIS A 606 7.38 -17.50 20.91
C HIS A 606 8.52 -18.31 21.53
N ASP A 607 8.65 -19.58 21.16
CA ASP A 607 9.74 -20.46 21.60
C ASP A 607 11.06 -20.06 20.93
N VAL A 608 12.03 -19.63 21.74
CA VAL A 608 13.37 -19.23 21.31
C VAL A 608 14.45 -20.24 21.75
N THR A 609 14.06 -21.42 22.21
CA THR A 609 14.98 -22.49 22.62
C THR A 609 15.98 -22.85 21.51
N PRO A 610 15.58 -23.01 20.23
CA PRO A 610 16.53 -23.29 19.14
C PRO A 610 17.56 -22.16 18.96
N PHE A 611 17.14 -20.91 19.16
CA PHE A 611 18.01 -19.75 19.07
C PHE A 611 19.01 -19.70 20.23
N LYS A 612 18.58 -19.94 21.48
CA LYS A 612 19.46 -19.99 22.65
C LYS A 612 20.50 -21.11 22.55
N LEU A 613 20.11 -22.29 22.04
CA LEU A 613 21.03 -23.41 21.81
C LEU A 613 22.06 -23.09 20.72
N SER A 614 21.62 -22.46 19.63
CA SER A 614 22.52 -22.03 18.55
C SER A 614 23.51 -20.96 19.02
N GLN A 615 23.05 -20.03 19.87
CA GLN A 615 23.89 -18.99 20.46
C GLN A 615 24.94 -19.58 21.42
N GLN A 616 24.57 -20.54 22.27
CA GLN A 616 25.52 -21.22 23.15
C GLN A 616 26.58 -21.98 22.35
N LYS A 617 26.17 -22.72 21.31
CA LYS A 617 27.11 -23.42 20.43
C LYS A 617 28.10 -22.46 19.79
N LEU A 618 27.64 -21.30 19.33
CA LEU A 618 28.49 -20.28 18.72
C LEU A 618 29.53 -19.71 19.71
N ILE A 619 29.13 -19.49 20.97
CA ILE A 619 30.03 -19.02 22.02
C ILE A 619 31.09 -20.09 22.33
N THR A 620 30.69 -21.36 22.47
CA THR A 620 31.62 -22.46 22.71
C THR A 620 32.59 -22.65 21.53
N ASP A 621 32.11 -22.54 20.30
CA ASP A 621 32.95 -22.61 19.10
C ASP A 621 33.94 -21.43 19.04
N GLN A 622 33.51 -20.24 19.46
CA GLN A 622 34.38 -19.05 19.52
C GLN A 622 35.47 -19.19 20.60
N GLU A 623 35.15 -19.76 21.77
CA GLU A 623 36.13 -20.06 22.84
C GLU A 623 37.14 -21.14 22.41
N ASN A 624 36.68 -22.16 21.68
CA ASN A 624 37.57 -23.19 21.12
C ASN A 624 38.53 -22.59 20.09
N LEU A 625 38.03 -21.73 19.20
CA LEU A 625 38.85 -21.06 18.18
C LEU A 625 39.89 -20.11 18.79
N THR A 626 39.53 -19.34 19.83
CA THR A 626 40.49 -18.44 20.49
C THR A 626 41.61 -19.23 21.17
N THR A 627 41.29 -20.37 21.77
CA THR A 627 42.28 -21.27 22.37
C THR A 627 43.25 -21.81 21.32
N ILE A 628 42.75 -22.30 20.18
CA ILE A 628 43.58 -22.79 19.07
C ILE A 628 44.47 -21.67 18.51
N ILE A 629 43.93 -20.46 18.34
CA ILE A 629 44.70 -19.31 17.85
C ILE A 629 45.83 -18.95 18.81
N GLN A 630 45.57 -18.95 20.12
CA GLN A 630 46.60 -18.66 21.12
C GLN A 630 47.73 -19.71 21.11
N GLU A 631 47.38 -20.99 20.97
CA GLU A 631 48.35 -22.07 20.88
C GLU A 631 49.25 -21.94 19.64
N ARG A 632 48.65 -21.76 18.45
CA ARG A 632 49.39 -21.55 17.20
C ARG A 632 50.24 -20.29 17.21
N THR A 633 49.76 -19.22 17.83
CA THR A 633 50.54 -17.98 17.98
C THR A 633 51.75 -18.20 18.89
N ARG A 634 51.62 -19.03 19.93
CA ARG A 634 52.73 -19.39 20.82
C ARG A 634 53.78 -20.24 20.11
N GLU A 635 53.36 -21.24 19.33
CA GLU A 635 54.25 -22.06 18.50
C GLU A 635 55.04 -21.20 17.50
N LEU A 636 54.36 -20.31 16.77
CA LEU A 636 54.99 -19.42 15.80
C LEU A 636 56.01 -18.47 16.45
N LYS A 637 55.70 -17.95 17.64
CA LYS A 637 56.66 -17.12 18.39
C LYS A 637 57.90 -17.90 18.82
N ALA A 638 57.74 -19.15 19.26
CA ALA A 638 58.86 -20.02 19.60
C ALA A 638 59.73 -20.31 18.37
N LEU A 639 59.12 -20.67 17.24
CA LEU A 639 59.83 -20.95 16.00
C LEU A 639 60.57 -19.71 15.47
N ASN A 640 59.95 -18.54 15.50
CA ASN A 640 60.58 -17.29 15.12
C ASN A 640 61.76 -16.92 16.03
N ALA A 641 61.67 -17.21 17.33
CA ALA A 641 62.79 -17.00 18.24
C ALA A 641 63.98 -17.90 17.87
N THR A 642 63.74 -19.18 17.61
CA THR A 642 64.78 -20.13 17.14
C THR A 642 65.40 -19.67 15.82
N LEU A 643 64.57 -19.28 14.84
CA LEU A 643 65.05 -18.83 13.53
C LEU A 643 65.92 -17.57 13.66
N ASN A 644 65.52 -16.62 14.51
CA ASN A 644 66.31 -15.42 14.78
C ASN A 644 67.65 -15.73 15.44
N THR A 645 67.69 -16.68 16.39
CA THR A 645 68.96 -17.12 16.98
C THR A 645 69.89 -17.74 15.94
N GLU A 646 69.35 -18.56 15.02
CA GLU A 646 70.13 -19.17 13.95
C GLU A 646 70.65 -18.14 12.95
N ILE A 647 69.82 -17.14 12.59
CA ILE A 647 70.24 -16.02 11.73
C ILE A 647 71.37 -15.22 12.40
N GLN A 648 71.29 -14.94 13.69
CA GLN A 648 72.35 -14.22 14.42
C GLN A 648 73.65 -15.03 14.47
N GLN A 649 73.56 -16.35 14.70
CA GLN A 649 74.72 -17.24 14.63
C GLN A 649 75.36 -17.23 13.24
N ARG A 650 74.57 -17.39 12.17
CA ARG A 650 75.08 -17.33 10.79
C ARG A 650 75.75 -16.00 10.47
N LYS A 651 75.19 -14.87 10.94
CA LYS A 651 75.80 -13.54 10.77
C LYS A 651 77.14 -13.40 11.51
N LEU A 652 77.24 -13.93 12.73
CA LEU A 652 78.49 -13.94 13.49
C LEU A 652 79.56 -14.76 12.75
N THR A 653 79.22 -15.97 12.30
CA THR A 653 80.12 -16.81 11.51
C THR A 653 80.53 -16.16 10.19
N GLU A 654 79.63 -15.44 9.52
CA GLU A 654 79.97 -14.69 8.29
C GLU A 654 80.94 -13.53 8.56
N VAL A 655 80.82 -12.86 9.70
CA VAL A 655 81.76 -11.80 10.10
C VAL A 655 83.14 -12.38 10.44
N GLU A 656 83.19 -13.51 11.15
CA GLU A 656 84.45 -14.22 11.46
C GLU A 656 85.17 -14.65 10.17
N LEU A 657 84.46 -15.25 9.22
CA LEU A 657 84.99 -15.66 7.92
C LEU A 657 85.46 -14.50 7.02
N ARG A 658 85.02 -13.27 7.25
CA ARG A 658 85.48 -12.08 6.51
C ARG A 658 86.71 -11.42 7.14
N GLN A 659 87.08 -11.80 8.37
CA GLN A 659 88.24 -11.27 9.10
C GLN A 659 89.49 -12.15 9.00
N GLU A 660 89.33 -13.42 8.60
CA GLU A 660 90.41 -14.29 8.08
C GLU A 660 90.69 -13.99 6.60
#